data_AF-A0A7Z3GYW9-F1
#
_entry.id   AF-A0A7Z3GYW9-F1
#
_cell.length_a   1.000
_cell.length_b   1.000
_cell.length_c   1.000
_cell.angle_alpha   90.00
_cell.angle_beta   90.00
_cell.angle_gamma   90.00
#
_symmetry.space_group_name_H-M   'P 1'
#
loop_
_entity.id
_entity.type
_entity.pdbx_description
1 polymer ?
#
loop_
_entity_poly.entity_id
_entity_poly.type
_entity_poly.pdbx_seq_one_letter_code
_entity_poly.pdbx_strand_id
1 'polypeptide(L)'
;MAVVNGTSDADVLLGTDGDDQLYGLESDDVLLASAGNDLLDGGEGFDTVNYYALSSGVNVEFSSASATVTAADGKVDTLVGVEKVFGTFQNDTFTSNVAGVTLEGSVGDDVYIVGSEGVTIIEENYLGYDELRTSLNTIKMDPFIEKLTFTGTGDFKGYGNASDNEIIGGAGNDWLWGGAGADHFVGGEGFDTVSYSDSLEGVRVLDFENFDALTIAYGDSFTGIEAIQGSNFDDVVYLLDNAMIVDGADGYDTVSYRHSWDGVNIGIGQQAGPDVTLLNVEKVIGTPFADHFTANVGGLTLEGGAGDDVYTINSEGVTIIEQNFRGGIDQLNTSLSSMHMAAFIENMTYTGTADFTGYGNDEDNRIISGAGNDVLSGGAGGDRFEGGAGIDIVSYDDSNEGLSASLGWGPQSGIALYDTYVDIEGLRGSRFDDFLRGDSGDNVLEGGSGSDQIVGGDGNDYLYGGLKSGLDTNVAQADLLSGGSGDDVIVSAVNDLGTLAHGDEGDDTVTVNRGSAYGDEGNDVLTGTGSNYMLFGDSGHDVLVLNLAGQSGTGGFAFGGTGDDTYFVNTTGLVTIQDEGWDLNDTLILNTVANLSQLNVTRIGDDAYLHGANDGSVGIPDSGVKLQGWYAESAVYAGYNKIEHLQTADGQIYDLPATIDGFAMFG
;
A
#
# COMPACT_ATOMS: atom_id res chain seq x y z
N MET A 1 46.54 -46.39 54.05
CA MET A 1 47.83 -45.78 53.67
C MET A 1 48.80 -46.77 53.05
N ALA A 2 48.39 -47.26 51.88
CA ALA A 2 49.25 -47.61 50.78
C ALA A 2 49.75 -46.33 50.09
N VAL A 3 50.97 -46.42 49.54
CA VAL A 3 51.49 -45.45 48.58
C VAL A 3 51.80 -46.25 47.33
N VAL A 4 51.10 -45.94 46.24
CA VAL A 4 51.18 -46.63 44.95
C VAL A 4 51.77 -45.65 43.94
N ASN A 5 52.85 -46.03 43.29
CA ASN A 5 53.45 -45.24 42.21
C ASN A 5 53.34 -46.03 40.92
N GLY A 6 52.87 -45.38 39.87
CA GLY A 6 52.94 -45.83 38.50
C GLY A 6 54.36 -45.81 37.95
N THR A 7 54.43 -45.87 36.64
CA THR A 7 55.62 -45.96 35.81
C THR A 7 55.65 -44.74 34.87
N SER A 8 56.41 -44.81 33.78
CA SER A 8 56.35 -43.78 32.74
C SER A 8 55.39 -44.14 31.59
N ASP A 9 54.77 -45.31 31.66
CA ASP A 9 53.80 -45.82 30.70
C ASP A 9 52.39 -45.67 31.28
N ALA A 10 51.35 -45.69 30.44
CA ALA A 10 49.96 -45.65 30.91
C ALA A 10 49.62 -46.80 31.87
N ASP A 11 49.22 -46.44 33.09
CA ASP A 11 48.98 -47.31 34.22
C ASP A 11 47.51 -47.34 34.66
N VAL A 12 47.14 -48.42 35.35
CA VAL A 12 45.87 -48.52 36.08
C VAL A 12 46.18 -48.76 37.55
N LEU A 13 45.91 -47.77 38.39
CA LEU A 13 46.28 -47.76 39.81
C LEU A 13 45.06 -47.98 40.70
N LEU A 14 45.22 -48.78 41.75
CA LEU A 14 44.16 -49.07 42.72
C LEU A 14 44.72 -49.04 44.14
N GLY A 15 44.00 -48.34 45.02
CA GLY A 15 44.25 -48.30 46.46
C GLY A 15 43.62 -49.45 47.25
N THR A 16 43.63 -49.28 48.56
CA THR A 16 42.98 -50.08 49.59
C THR A 16 41.83 -49.27 50.20
N ASP A 17 41.02 -49.86 51.08
CA ASP A 17 39.86 -49.18 51.69
C ASP A 17 40.22 -48.10 52.75
N GLY A 18 41.46 -47.62 52.83
CA GLY A 18 41.84 -46.56 53.78
C GLY A 18 42.65 -45.47 53.10
N ASP A 19 42.93 -44.36 53.81
CA ASP A 19 43.57 -43.15 53.24
C ASP A 19 44.88 -43.47 52.50
N ASP A 20 44.87 -43.38 51.18
CA ASP A 20 45.95 -43.82 50.30
C ASP A 20 46.52 -42.68 49.42
N GLN A 21 47.67 -42.94 48.79
CA GLN A 21 48.29 -42.03 47.84
C GLN A 21 48.64 -42.77 46.55
N LEU A 22 48.08 -42.36 45.43
CA LEU A 22 48.32 -42.90 44.10
C LEU A 22 48.99 -41.81 43.26
N TYR A 23 50.09 -42.15 42.59
CA TYR A 23 50.84 -41.24 41.70
C TYR A 23 51.01 -41.91 40.33
N GLY A 24 50.42 -41.37 39.27
CA GLY A 24 50.51 -41.87 37.89
C GLY A 24 51.88 -41.63 37.26
N LEU A 25 52.37 -40.39 37.35
CA LEU A 25 53.68 -39.88 36.88
C LEU A 25 53.67 -39.34 35.43
N GLU A 26 54.01 -40.15 34.42
CA GLU A 26 54.01 -39.73 33.00
C GLU A 26 53.04 -40.63 32.22
N SER A 27 52.41 -40.08 31.17
CA SER A 27 51.41 -40.73 30.30
C SER A 27 49.97 -40.59 30.82
N ASP A 28 49.01 -41.10 30.04
CA ASP A 28 47.58 -41.04 30.35
C ASP A 28 47.19 -42.22 31.27
N ASP A 29 47.01 -41.95 32.56
CA ASP A 29 46.79 -42.96 33.60
C ASP A 29 45.32 -43.06 34.04
N VAL A 30 44.96 -44.21 34.61
CA VAL A 30 43.64 -44.46 35.22
C VAL A 30 43.79 -44.77 36.70
N LEU A 31 43.27 -43.89 37.56
CA LEU A 31 43.29 -44.04 39.00
C LEU A 31 41.91 -44.48 39.50
N LEU A 32 41.83 -45.68 40.05
CA LEU A 32 40.58 -46.24 40.59
C LEU A 32 40.41 -45.82 42.06
N ALA A 33 39.33 -45.10 42.34
CA ALA A 33 39.02 -44.64 43.68
C ALA A 33 38.53 -45.79 44.59
N SER A 34 38.94 -45.76 45.86
CA SER A 34 38.59 -46.75 46.90
C SER A 34 37.93 -46.05 48.10
N ALA A 35 37.63 -46.76 49.19
CA ALA A 35 37.22 -46.08 50.43
C ALA A 35 38.44 -45.41 51.11
N GLY A 36 38.19 -44.43 51.99
CA GLY A 36 39.26 -43.64 52.63
C GLY A 36 39.40 -42.25 52.03
N ASN A 37 40.18 -41.37 52.67
CA ASN A 37 40.50 -40.04 52.14
C ASN A 37 41.81 -40.12 51.33
N ASP A 38 41.70 -40.14 50.02
CA ASP A 38 42.79 -40.47 49.12
C ASP A 38 43.40 -39.24 48.45
N LEU A 39 44.71 -39.30 48.16
CA LEU A 39 45.39 -38.40 47.23
C LEU A 39 45.62 -39.14 45.92
N LEU A 40 45.00 -38.66 44.84
CA LEU A 40 45.07 -39.24 43.51
C LEU A 40 45.75 -38.23 42.58
N ASP A 41 47.03 -38.46 42.28
CA ASP A 41 47.86 -37.58 41.45
C ASP A 41 48.11 -38.26 40.10
N GLY A 42 47.52 -37.75 39.01
CA GLY A 42 47.68 -38.29 37.67
C GLY A 42 49.09 -38.03 37.14
N GLY A 43 49.51 -36.77 37.17
CA GLY A 43 50.86 -36.37 36.78
C GLY A 43 50.85 -35.62 35.44
N GLU A 44 51.73 -36.01 34.53
CA GLU A 44 51.82 -35.44 33.18
C GLU A 44 51.09 -36.35 32.20
N GLY A 45 49.99 -35.88 31.61
CA GLY A 45 49.22 -36.68 30.68
C GLY A 45 47.79 -36.16 30.56
N PHE A 46 46.91 -36.99 30.02
CA PHE A 46 45.47 -36.87 30.18
C PHE A 46 45.00 -37.97 31.12
N ASP A 47 44.81 -37.63 32.39
CA ASP A 47 44.59 -38.61 33.44
C ASP A 47 43.12 -38.74 33.81
N THR A 48 42.72 -39.97 34.14
CA THR A 48 41.33 -40.32 34.48
C THR A 48 41.24 -40.86 35.90
N VAL A 49 40.38 -40.28 36.73
CA VAL A 49 39.97 -40.87 38.00
C VAL A 49 38.59 -41.49 37.85
N ASN A 50 38.41 -42.71 38.37
CA ASN A 50 37.16 -43.44 38.25
C ASN A 50 36.54 -43.83 39.61
N TYR A 51 35.32 -43.35 39.85
CA TYR A 51 34.52 -43.58 41.06
C TYR A 51 33.43 -44.64 40.92
N TYR A 52 33.32 -45.33 39.77
CA TYR A 52 32.20 -46.23 39.44
C TYR A 52 31.88 -47.31 40.49
N ALA A 53 32.87 -47.71 41.29
CA ALA A 53 32.76 -48.78 42.27
C ALA A 53 32.16 -48.33 43.62
N LEU A 54 31.97 -47.02 43.82
CA LEU A 54 31.34 -46.50 45.04
C LEU A 54 29.83 -46.70 45.01
N SER A 55 29.24 -46.83 46.21
CA SER A 55 27.81 -47.11 46.40
C SER A 55 26.96 -45.88 46.76
N SER A 56 27.56 -44.69 46.72
CA SER A 56 26.90 -43.41 46.94
C SER A 56 27.48 -42.37 46.00
N GLY A 57 26.63 -41.46 45.52
CA GLY A 57 27.06 -40.36 44.67
C GLY A 57 28.14 -39.48 45.29
N VAL A 58 28.92 -38.86 44.41
CA VAL A 58 30.06 -38.01 44.73
C VAL A 58 29.82 -36.57 44.30
N ASN A 59 30.36 -35.62 45.07
CA ASN A 59 30.49 -34.23 44.63
C ASN A 59 31.94 -33.96 44.28
N VAL A 60 32.22 -33.66 43.02
CA VAL A 60 33.53 -33.35 42.47
C VAL A 60 33.63 -31.84 42.23
N GLU A 61 34.60 -31.17 42.84
CA GLU A 61 34.82 -29.73 42.68
C GLU A 61 36.23 -29.46 42.15
N PHE A 62 36.33 -29.07 40.88
CA PHE A 62 37.59 -28.69 40.24
C PHE A 62 38.00 -27.26 40.59
N SER A 63 39.28 -27.10 40.95
CA SER A 63 39.94 -25.81 41.10
C SER A 63 41.21 -25.76 40.23
N SER A 64 41.84 -24.59 40.12
CA SER A 64 43.00 -24.37 39.23
C SER A 64 44.24 -25.23 39.52
N ALA A 65 44.31 -25.88 40.68
CA ALA A 65 45.47 -26.68 41.09
C ALA A 65 45.13 -28.13 41.49
N SER A 66 43.87 -28.42 41.82
CA SER A 66 43.41 -29.72 42.28
C SER A 66 41.89 -29.80 42.24
N ALA A 67 41.33 -31.00 42.21
CA ALA A 67 39.92 -31.22 42.48
C ALA A 67 39.71 -31.81 43.89
N THR A 68 38.56 -31.55 44.49
CA THR A 68 38.13 -32.19 45.74
C THR A 68 36.95 -33.09 45.43
N VAL A 69 36.96 -34.33 45.91
CA VAL A 69 35.81 -35.23 45.77
C VAL A 69 35.27 -35.58 47.14
N THR A 70 33.98 -35.39 47.36
CA THR A 70 33.31 -35.72 48.62
C THR A 70 32.20 -36.72 48.41
N ALA A 71 32.06 -37.68 49.32
CA ALA A 71 30.95 -38.64 49.31
C ALA A 71 30.10 -38.55 50.59
N ALA A 72 28.91 -39.14 50.55
CA ALA A 72 27.92 -39.06 51.62
C ALA A 72 28.38 -39.66 52.97
N ASP A 73 29.37 -40.55 52.95
CA ASP A 73 29.98 -41.17 54.12
C ASP A 73 31.02 -40.26 54.82
N GLY A 74 31.24 -39.04 54.31
CA GLY A 74 32.19 -38.07 54.84
C GLY A 74 33.61 -38.22 54.31
N LYS A 75 33.82 -39.09 53.31
CA LYS A 75 35.05 -39.21 52.55
C LYS A 75 35.40 -37.91 51.81
N VAL A 76 36.69 -37.58 51.75
CA VAL A 76 37.25 -36.45 51.01
C VAL A 76 38.53 -36.86 50.29
N ASP A 77 38.49 -36.95 48.96
CA ASP A 77 39.68 -37.15 48.12
C ASP A 77 40.21 -35.84 47.57
N THR A 78 41.51 -35.82 47.27
CA THR A 78 42.19 -34.75 46.54
C THR A 78 42.72 -35.29 45.22
N LEU A 79 42.31 -34.70 44.10
CA LEU A 79 42.80 -35.02 42.76
C LEU A 79 43.80 -33.97 42.30
N VAL A 80 44.95 -34.38 41.75
CA VAL A 80 45.99 -33.49 41.23
C VAL A 80 46.39 -33.95 39.84
N GLY A 81 46.50 -33.04 38.86
CA GLY A 81 46.84 -33.41 37.48
C GLY A 81 45.88 -34.46 36.92
N VAL A 82 44.58 -34.22 37.04
CA VAL A 82 43.53 -35.11 36.55
C VAL A 82 42.58 -34.28 35.71
N GLU A 83 42.37 -34.70 34.47
CA GLU A 83 41.54 -33.99 33.50
C GLU A 83 40.16 -34.64 33.37
N LYS A 84 40.06 -35.96 33.60
CA LYS A 84 38.80 -36.70 33.47
C LYS A 84 38.36 -37.33 34.79
N VAL A 85 37.10 -37.14 35.16
CA VAL A 85 36.49 -37.87 36.28
C VAL A 85 35.27 -38.62 35.80
N PHE A 86 35.28 -39.93 36.08
CA PHE A 86 34.15 -40.82 35.92
C PHE A 86 33.45 -40.96 37.28
N GLY A 87 32.15 -40.66 37.31
CA GLY A 87 31.27 -40.69 38.47
C GLY A 87 30.96 -42.09 38.97
N THR A 88 29.92 -42.17 39.77
CA THR A 88 29.33 -43.41 40.29
C THR A 88 28.18 -43.86 39.39
N PHE A 89 27.35 -44.78 39.87
CA PHE A 89 26.07 -45.10 39.22
C PHE A 89 24.89 -44.52 40.01
N GLN A 90 25.15 -43.43 40.71
CA GLN A 90 24.19 -42.70 41.54
C GLN A 90 24.33 -41.22 41.20
N ASN A 91 23.34 -40.44 41.63
CA ASN A 91 23.30 -38.99 41.44
C ASN A 91 24.57 -38.32 41.98
N ASP A 92 25.40 -37.86 41.06
CA ASP A 92 26.64 -37.16 41.27
C ASP A 92 26.45 -35.66 41.05
N THR A 93 27.41 -34.87 41.53
CA THR A 93 27.47 -33.44 41.24
C THR A 93 28.88 -33.05 40.88
N PHE A 94 29.06 -32.54 39.66
CA PHE A 94 30.34 -32.06 39.17
C PHE A 94 30.33 -30.54 39.11
N THR A 95 31.32 -29.88 39.69
CA THR A 95 31.50 -28.43 39.62
C THR A 95 32.85 -28.13 39.00
N SER A 96 32.87 -27.38 37.91
CA SER A 96 34.12 -26.92 37.30
C SER A 96 34.06 -25.44 36.93
N ASN A 97 35.05 -24.70 37.42
CA ASN A 97 35.34 -23.32 37.01
C ASN A 97 36.67 -23.23 36.23
N VAL A 98 37.13 -24.36 35.67
CA VAL A 98 38.37 -24.47 34.90
C VAL A 98 38.11 -25.18 33.58
N ALA A 99 38.85 -24.80 32.54
CA ALA A 99 38.79 -25.40 31.21
C ALA A 99 39.56 -26.73 31.15
N GLY A 100 39.30 -27.54 30.12
CA GLY A 100 40.08 -28.72 29.79
C GLY A 100 39.74 -29.97 30.61
N VAL A 101 38.64 -29.95 31.36
CA VAL A 101 38.17 -31.10 32.14
C VAL A 101 37.04 -31.83 31.43
N THR A 102 36.98 -33.14 31.61
CA THR A 102 35.92 -34.03 31.13
C THR A 102 35.18 -34.63 32.32
N LEU A 103 33.86 -34.44 32.36
CA LEU A 103 32.97 -34.89 33.43
C LEU A 103 32.07 -35.99 32.85
N GLU A 104 32.09 -37.18 33.45
CA GLU A 104 31.27 -38.32 33.01
C GLU A 104 30.49 -38.87 34.21
N GLY A 105 29.19 -38.59 34.29
CA GLY A 105 28.30 -38.93 35.42
C GLY A 105 27.82 -40.37 35.39
N SER A 106 27.63 -40.92 34.18
CA SER A 106 27.29 -42.32 33.92
C SER A 106 25.81 -42.65 34.05
N VAL A 107 25.34 -42.98 35.26
CA VAL A 107 23.97 -43.45 35.51
C VAL A 107 23.50 -42.77 36.78
N GLY A 108 22.26 -42.29 36.81
CA GLY A 108 21.75 -41.49 37.91
C GLY A 108 21.22 -40.17 37.40
N ASP A 109 20.64 -39.36 38.28
CA ASP A 109 20.27 -37.98 37.93
C ASP A 109 21.43 -37.06 38.36
N ASP A 110 22.29 -36.72 37.42
CA ASP A 110 23.55 -36.04 37.65
C ASP A 110 23.43 -34.51 37.43
N VAL A 111 24.24 -33.75 38.18
CA VAL A 111 24.25 -32.27 38.08
C VAL A 111 25.63 -31.77 37.70
N TYR A 112 25.72 -31.08 36.57
CA TYR A 112 26.93 -30.46 36.04
C TYR A 112 26.89 -28.95 36.23
N ILE A 113 27.75 -28.39 37.08
CA ILE A 113 27.86 -26.96 37.34
C ILE A 113 29.11 -26.42 36.61
N VAL A 114 28.89 -25.80 35.46
CA VAL A 114 29.95 -25.37 34.54
C VAL A 114 30.07 -23.84 34.52
N GLY A 115 31.19 -23.32 35.03
CA GLY A 115 31.51 -21.89 35.06
C GLY A 115 32.68 -21.46 34.17
N SER A 116 33.23 -22.37 33.35
CA SER A 116 34.33 -22.07 32.41
C SER A 116 34.06 -22.72 31.06
N GLU A 117 34.44 -22.04 29.97
CA GLU A 117 34.49 -22.65 28.65
C GLU A 117 35.46 -23.85 28.63
N GLY A 118 35.27 -24.77 27.68
CA GLY A 118 36.16 -25.91 27.48
C GLY A 118 36.00 -27.06 28.48
N VAL A 119 34.88 -27.11 29.21
CA VAL A 119 34.44 -28.31 29.95
C VAL A 119 33.69 -29.22 28.97
N THR A 120 33.97 -30.52 29.00
CA THR A 120 33.25 -31.54 28.22
C THR A 120 32.42 -32.40 29.15
N ILE A 121 31.14 -32.59 28.83
CA ILE A 121 30.26 -33.51 29.57
C ILE A 121 30.02 -34.74 28.69
N ILE A 122 30.07 -35.92 29.31
CA ILE A 122 29.77 -37.19 28.65
C ILE A 122 28.66 -37.86 29.44
N GLU A 123 27.54 -38.10 28.77
CA GLU A 123 26.41 -38.85 29.31
C GLU A 123 26.05 -40.09 28.50
N GLU A 124 25.38 -41.04 29.15
CA GLU A 124 24.85 -42.25 28.53
C GLU A 124 23.33 -42.19 28.32
N ASN A 125 22.87 -42.82 27.24
CA ASN A 125 21.47 -42.75 26.82
C ASN A 125 20.51 -43.54 27.77
N TYR A 126 19.43 -42.88 28.21
CA TYR A 126 18.26 -43.44 28.93
C TYR A 126 18.48 -43.95 30.37
N LEU A 127 19.35 -43.32 31.15
CA LEU A 127 19.71 -43.81 32.50
C LEU A 127 19.64 -42.77 33.64
N GLY A 128 19.10 -41.58 33.37
CA GLY A 128 19.04 -40.44 34.29
C GLY A 128 18.09 -39.32 33.85
N TYR A 129 17.90 -38.32 34.71
CA TYR A 129 17.44 -36.98 34.34
C TYR A 129 18.51 -35.96 34.75
N ASP A 130 19.29 -35.52 33.77
CA ASP A 130 20.56 -34.82 34.02
C ASP A 130 20.42 -33.31 33.81
N GLU A 131 21.11 -32.53 34.66
CA GLU A 131 21.03 -31.07 34.67
C GLU A 131 22.39 -30.41 34.48
N LEU A 132 22.52 -29.60 33.42
CA LEU A 132 23.58 -28.64 33.23
C LEU A 132 23.19 -27.28 33.82
N ARG A 133 23.89 -26.85 34.87
CA ARG A 133 23.84 -25.49 35.41
C ARG A 133 25.04 -24.69 34.95
N THR A 134 24.84 -23.49 34.44
CA THR A 134 25.96 -22.67 33.95
C THR A 134 25.82 -21.21 34.27
N SER A 135 26.96 -20.52 34.40
CA SER A 135 27.05 -19.07 34.47
C SER A 135 27.66 -18.45 33.20
N LEU A 136 27.92 -19.27 32.17
CA LEU A 136 28.40 -18.81 30.88
C LEU A 136 27.23 -18.26 30.06
N ASN A 137 27.38 -17.06 29.52
CA ASN A 137 26.32 -16.42 28.71
C ASN A 137 26.08 -17.14 27.37
N THR A 138 26.85 -18.16 27.02
CA THR A 138 26.64 -18.97 25.82
C THR A 138 27.08 -20.40 26.09
N ILE A 139 26.19 -21.38 25.92
CA ILE A 139 26.52 -22.80 26.07
C ILE A 139 25.63 -23.69 25.20
N LYS A 140 26.17 -24.83 24.79
CA LYS A 140 25.40 -25.89 24.14
C LYS A 140 25.42 -27.14 25.00
N MET A 141 24.26 -27.75 25.20
CA MET A 141 24.15 -29.03 25.90
C MET A 141 24.85 -30.12 25.10
N ASP A 142 25.66 -30.91 25.81
CA ASP A 142 26.14 -32.18 25.29
C ASP A 142 24.94 -33.15 25.14
N PRO A 143 25.07 -34.20 24.30
CA PRO A 143 24.00 -35.17 24.10
C PRO A 143 23.53 -35.83 25.41
N PHE A 144 22.25 -36.20 25.46
CA PHE A 144 21.63 -36.93 26.58
C PHE A 144 21.46 -36.17 27.89
N ILE A 145 21.76 -34.87 27.93
CA ILE A 145 21.37 -34.02 29.07
C ILE A 145 19.93 -33.54 28.82
N GLU A 146 19.05 -33.58 29.83
CA GLU A 146 17.64 -33.15 29.70
C GLU A 146 17.39 -31.71 30.12
N LYS A 147 18.19 -31.15 31.03
CA LYS A 147 17.93 -29.81 31.59
C LYS A 147 19.12 -28.87 31.49
N LEU A 148 18.88 -27.64 31.05
CA LEU A 148 19.83 -26.53 31.08
C LEU A 148 19.28 -25.38 31.92
N THR A 149 20.00 -25.03 32.99
CA THR A 149 19.66 -23.91 33.88
C THR A 149 20.75 -22.84 33.85
N PHE A 150 20.43 -21.64 33.36
CA PHE A 150 21.31 -20.50 33.53
C PHE A 150 21.24 -19.94 34.95
N THR A 151 22.41 -19.72 35.53
CA THR A 151 22.61 -19.22 36.90
C THR A 151 23.46 -17.94 36.93
N GLY A 152 23.84 -17.44 35.76
CA GLY A 152 24.60 -16.21 35.58
C GLY A 152 23.74 -14.96 35.69
N THR A 153 24.20 -13.88 35.06
CA THR A 153 23.48 -12.60 35.01
C THR A 153 23.56 -11.99 33.63
N GLY A 154 22.45 -11.40 33.16
CA GLY A 154 22.37 -10.76 31.85
C GLY A 154 22.10 -11.78 30.74
N ASP A 155 22.06 -11.28 29.50
CA ASP A 155 21.60 -12.02 28.33
C ASP A 155 22.34 -13.35 28.12
N PHE A 156 21.56 -14.41 27.93
CA PHE A 156 21.99 -15.79 27.75
C PHE A 156 21.70 -16.32 26.34
N LYS A 157 22.58 -17.20 25.85
CA LYS A 157 22.39 -17.99 24.63
C LYS A 157 22.48 -19.48 24.95
N GLY A 158 21.33 -20.13 25.09
CA GLY A 158 21.23 -21.54 25.43
C GLY A 158 20.89 -22.40 24.21
N TYR A 159 21.68 -23.43 23.96
CA TYR A 159 21.39 -24.42 22.92
C TYR A 159 21.17 -25.80 23.55
N GLY A 160 20.05 -26.44 23.26
CA GLY A 160 19.76 -27.82 23.61
C GLY A 160 20.45 -28.82 22.69
N ASN A 161 19.92 -30.04 22.70
CA ASN A 161 20.40 -31.20 21.96
C ASN A 161 19.30 -31.81 21.07
N ALA A 162 19.15 -33.14 21.03
CA ALA A 162 18.17 -33.83 20.19
C ALA A 162 17.12 -34.59 21.00
N SER A 163 17.16 -34.43 22.32
CA SER A 163 16.19 -34.96 23.28
C SER A 163 15.22 -33.85 23.68
N ASP A 164 14.09 -34.22 24.30
CA ASP A 164 13.17 -33.28 24.92
C ASP A 164 13.88 -32.52 26.06
N ASN A 165 14.21 -31.24 25.85
CA ASN A 165 15.00 -30.44 26.78
C ASN A 165 14.15 -29.43 27.57
N GLU A 166 14.49 -29.20 28.85
CA GLU A 166 14.03 -28.04 29.62
C GLU A 166 15.14 -26.99 29.67
N ILE A 167 14.94 -25.83 29.07
CA ILE A 167 15.94 -24.75 28.98
C ILE A 167 15.44 -23.51 29.73
N ILE A 168 16.20 -23.07 30.74
CA ILE A 168 15.86 -21.94 31.63
C ILE A 168 16.87 -20.80 31.46
N GLY A 169 16.41 -19.66 30.90
CA GLY A 169 17.20 -18.48 30.53
C GLY A 169 17.59 -17.57 31.71
N GLY A 170 16.69 -17.34 32.66
CA GLY A 170 16.99 -16.59 33.88
C GLY A 170 16.61 -15.12 33.82
N ALA A 171 17.60 -14.22 33.85
CA ALA A 171 17.34 -12.77 33.84
C ALA A 171 18.24 -12.10 32.80
N GLY A 172 17.65 -11.32 31.90
CA GLY A 172 18.31 -10.84 30.69
C GLY A 172 17.35 -10.94 29.52
N ASN A 173 17.80 -10.54 28.33
CA ASN A 173 17.07 -10.82 27.09
C ASN A 173 17.68 -12.06 26.44
N ASP A 174 17.12 -13.22 26.75
CA ASP A 174 17.74 -14.51 26.46
C ASP A 174 17.34 -15.04 25.08
N TRP A 175 18.23 -15.81 24.46
CA TRP A 175 18.01 -16.50 23.20
C TRP A 175 18.17 -18.00 23.39
N LEU A 176 17.12 -18.76 23.09
CA LEU A 176 17.05 -20.20 23.36
C LEU A 176 16.81 -20.99 22.07
N TRP A 177 17.60 -22.03 21.85
CA TRP A 177 17.44 -23.02 20.78
C TRP A 177 17.26 -24.38 21.41
N GLY A 178 16.18 -25.09 21.12
CA GLY A 178 15.92 -26.42 21.66
C GLY A 178 16.69 -27.52 20.93
N GLY A 179 16.75 -27.40 19.60
CA GLY A 179 17.21 -28.48 18.74
C GLY A 179 16.02 -29.38 18.41
N ALA A 180 16.23 -30.69 18.30
CA ALA A 180 15.11 -31.60 18.05
C ALA A 180 14.55 -32.14 19.38
N GLY A 181 13.26 -32.48 19.40
CA GLY A 181 12.59 -32.93 20.62
C GLY A 181 11.31 -32.14 20.82
N ALA A 182 10.58 -32.46 21.88
CA ALA A 182 9.51 -31.61 22.38
C ALA A 182 10.07 -30.81 23.57
N ASP A 183 10.53 -29.61 23.31
CA ASP A 183 11.31 -28.81 24.26
C ASP A 183 10.40 -27.92 25.14
N HIS A 184 10.87 -27.62 26.34
CA HIS A 184 10.23 -26.67 27.25
C HIS A 184 11.16 -25.47 27.51
N PHE A 185 10.76 -24.31 26.99
CA PHE A 185 11.50 -23.06 27.13
C PHE A 185 10.96 -22.23 28.28
N VAL A 186 11.84 -21.75 29.14
CA VAL A 186 11.56 -20.82 30.23
C VAL A 186 12.46 -19.60 30.09
N GLY A 187 11.95 -18.46 29.64
CA GLY A 187 12.74 -17.24 29.44
C GLY A 187 13.16 -16.65 30.79
N GLY A 188 12.20 -16.08 31.50
CA GLY A 188 12.41 -15.57 32.85
C GLY A 188 12.09 -14.08 32.93
N GLU A 189 13.02 -13.28 33.45
CA GLU A 189 12.86 -11.82 33.53
C GLU A 189 13.58 -11.13 32.37
N GLY A 190 12.83 -10.47 31.50
CA GLY A 190 13.38 -9.67 30.40
C GLY A 190 12.55 -9.83 29.14
N PHE A 191 13.22 -9.76 27.99
CA PHE A 191 12.61 -10.01 26.69
C PHE A 191 13.29 -11.22 26.06
N ASP A 192 12.62 -12.36 26.13
CA ASP A 192 13.21 -13.65 25.80
C ASP A 192 12.71 -14.18 24.45
N THR A 193 13.61 -14.77 23.68
CA THR A 193 13.37 -15.22 22.30
C THR A 193 13.70 -16.70 22.16
N VAL A 194 12.73 -17.48 21.68
CA VAL A 194 13.03 -18.82 21.14
C VAL A 194 13.32 -18.69 19.65
N SER A 195 14.36 -19.35 19.18
CA SER A 195 14.75 -19.31 17.76
C SER A 195 14.79 -20.72 17.17
N TYR A 196 14.21 -20.86 15.99
CA TYR A 196 14.22 -22.05 15.15
C TYR A 196 15.15 -21.91 13.95
N SER A 197 16.05 -20.92 13.98
CA SER A 197 16.97 -20.61 12.88
C SER A 197 17.94 -21.76 12.54
N ASP A 198 18.08 -22.75 13.41
CA ASP A 198 18.87 -23.96 13.21
C ASP A 198 18.09 -25.11 12.55
N SER A 199 16.79 -24.90 12.28
CA SER A 199 15.99 -25.81 11.45
C SER A 199 16.52 -25.87 10.01
N LEU A 200 16.42 -27.06 9.42
CA LEU A 200 16.78 -27.31 8.02
C LEU A 200 15.57 -27.30 7.08
N GLU A 201 14.40 -26.96 7.59
CA GLU A 201 13.11 -26.85 6.90
C GLU A 201 12.17 -25.88 7.63
N GLY A 202 11.05 -25.53 6.99
CA GLY A 202 10.04 -24.65 7.60
C GLY A 202 9.41 -25.28 8.83
N VAL A 203 9.27 -24.51 9.90
CA VAL A 203 8.74 -24.96 11.19
C VAL A 203 7.26 -24.65 11.35
N ARG A 204 6.62 -25.43 12.23
CA ARG A 204 5.24 -25.20 12.64
C ARG A 204 5.16 -25.08 14.14
N VAL A 205 5.02 -23.85 14.62
CA VAL A 205 5.05 -23.56 16.05
C VAL A 205 3.63 -23.48 16.59
N LEU A 206 3.37 -24.17 17.71
CA LEU A 206 2.06 -24.25 18.37
C LEU A 206 0.92 -24.81 17.49
N ASP A 207 1.25 -25.67 16.52
CA ASP A 207 0.26 -26.41 15.71
C ASP A 207 -0.33 -27.58 16.51
N PHE A 208 -1.50 -27.37 17.12
CA PHE A 208 -2.20 -28.39 17.91
C PHE A 208 -3.10 -29.32 17.07
N GLU A 209 -3.29 -29.02 15.78
CA GLU A 209 -4.21 -29.75 14.91
C GLU A 209 -3.49 -30.75 14.00
N ASN A 210 -2.22 -30.49 13.66
CA ASN A 210 -1.44 -31.32 12.78
C ASN A 210 -0.24 -31.96 13.49
N PHE A 211 -0.41 -33.21 13.91
CA PHE A 211 0.64 -34.01 14.55
C PHE A 211 1.57 -34.66 13.52
N ASP A 212 2.26 -33.86 12.71
CA ASP A 212 3.19 -34.42 11.71
C ASP A 212 4.53 -34.87 12.33
N ALA A 213 4.93 -34.35 13.49
CA ALA A 213 6.19 -34.69 14.19
C ALA A 213 7.43 -34.54 13.29
N LEU A 214 7.36 -33.68 12.27
CA LEU A 214 8.41 -33.56 11.26
C LEU A 214 9.43 -32.46 11.57
N THR A 215 9.02 -31.39 12.25
CA THR A 215 9.87 -30.20 12.46
C THR A 215 10.41 -30.11 13.89
N ILE A 216 11.48 -29.33 14.06
CA ILE A 216 12.11 -29.11 15.37
C ILE A 216 11.26 -28.32 16.38
N ALA A 217 10.15 -27.70 15.93
CA ALA A 217 9.23 -26.98 16.82
C ALA A 217 8.11 -27.87 17.40
N TYR A 218 8.08 -29.16 17.01
CA TYR A 218 6.95 -30.01 17.31
C TYR A 218 6.90 -30.39 18.79
N GLY A 219 5.78 -30.05 19.44
CA GLY A 219 5.56 -30.39 20.84
C GLY A 219 6.19 -29.39 21.82
N ASP A 220 6.88 -28.37 21.30
CA ASP A 220 7.50 -27.35 22.12
C ASP A 220 6.48 -26.56 22.94
N SER A 221 6.94 -26.10 24.10
CA SER A 221 6.14 -25.32 25.04
C SER A 221 6.93 -24.17 25.63
N PHE A 222 6.22 -23.09 25.97
CA PHE A 222 6.83 -21.80 26.31
C PHE A 222 6.28 -21.26 27.63
N THR A 223 7.17 -20.80 28.51
CA THR A 223 6.84 -20.09 29.75
C THR A 223 7.66 -18.79 29.83
N GLY A 224 6.99 -17.64 29.79
CA GLY A 224 7.68 -16.34 29.86
C GLY A 224 8.62 -16.13 28.67
N ILE A 225 8.09 -16.33 27.46
CA ILE A 225 8.77 -16.06 26.19
C ILE A 225 7.98 -14.97 25.49
N GLU A 226 8.66 -13.91 25.07
CA GLU A 226 8.06 -12.74 24.42
C GLU A 226 8.23 -12.76 22.90
N ALA A 227 9.17 -13.56 22.37
CA ALA A 227 9.41 -13.64 20.94
C ALA A 227 9.72 -15.04 20.41
N ILE A 228 9.34 -15.26 19.16
CA ILE A 228 9.75 -16.42 18.36
C ILE A 228 10.45 -15.91 17.10
N GLN A 229 11.57 -16.52 16.77
CA GLN A 229 12.18 -16.44 15.45
C GLN A 229 12.00 -17.75 14.70
N GLY A 230 11.52 -17.66 13.46
CA GLY A 230 11.38 -18.75 12.52
C GLY A 230 12.70 -19.35 12.03
N SER A 231 12.59 -20.25 11.07
CA SER A 231 13.67 -20.84 10.30
C SER A 231 14.05 -19.94 9.10
N ASN A 232 14.87 -20.46 8.17
CA ASN A 232 15.14 -19.75 6.90
C ASN A 232 14.27 -20.30 5.75
N PHE A 233 13.09 -20.83 6.07
CA PHE A 233 12.14 -21.44 5.14
C PHE A 233 10.72 -21.05 5.55
N ASP A 234 9.76 -21.30 4.66
CA ASP A 234 8.33 -21.02 4.89
C ASP A 234 7.80 -21.62 6.20
N ASP A 235 7.60 -20.76 7.20
CA ASP A 235 7.15 -21.13 8.54
C ASP A 235 5.65 -20.87 8.76
N VAL A 236 5.09 -21.56 9.74
CA VAL A 236 3.74 -21.28 10.25
C VAL A 236 3.76 -21.18 11.77
N VAL A 237 3.39 -20.03 12.30
CA VAL A 237 3.29 -19.79 13.76
C VAL A 237 1.83 -19.58 14.14
N TYR A 238 1.32 -20.40 15.05
CA TYR A 238 -0.03 -20.27 15.59
C TYR A 238 0.02 -19.53 16.93
N LEU A 239 -0.73 -18.44 17.06
CA LEU A 239 -0.79 -17.64 18.28
C LEU A 239 -2.21 -17.62 18.86
N LEU A 240 -2.28 -17.63 20.19
CA LEU A 240 -3.55 -17.56 20.93
C LEU A 240 -3.81 -16.16 21.53
N ASP A 241 -2.76 -15.38 21.76
CA ASP A 241 -2.82 -14.04 22.34
C ASP A 241 -1.84 -13.10 21.61
N ASN A 242 -2.08 -11.80 21.69
CA ASN A 242 -1.40 -10.75 20.91
C ASN A 242 -0.03 -10.34 21.47
N ALA A 243 0.46 -11.02 22.51
CA ALA A 243 1.62 -10.56 23.27
C ALA A 243 2.98 -11.04 22.74
N MET A 244 3.02 -11.93 21.75
CA MET A 244 4.26 -12.51 21.23
C MET A 244 4.70 -11.84 19.93
N ILE A 245 5.97 -11.41 19.88
CA ILE A 245 6.61 -10.93 18.67
C ILE A 245 7.05 -12.13 17.82
N VAL A 246 6.78 -12.08 16.52
CA VAL A 246 7.25 -13.12 15.58
C VAL A 246 8.16 -12.47 14.54
N ASP A 247 9.35 -13.04 14.39
CA ASP A 247 10.26 -12.80 13.26
C ASP A 247 10.27 -14.05 12.37
N GLY A 248 9.65 -14.00 11.20
CA GLY A 248 9.64 -15.13 10.25
C GLY A 248 11.02 -15.41 9.63
N ALA A 249 11.97 -14.48 9.75
CA ALA A 249 13.29 -14.55 9.13
C ALA A 249 13.24 -14.62 7.58
N ASP A 250 13.80 -15.65 6.95
CA ASP A 250 13.80 -15.81 5.49
C ASP A 250 12.72 -16.83 5.12
N GLY A 251 11.86 -16.54 4.13
CA GLY A 251 10.82 -17.49 3.77
C GLY A 251 9.60 -16.80 3.18
N TYR A 252 8.53 -17.57 3.00
CA TYR A 252 7.17 -17.03 2.96
C TYR A 252 6.46 -17.47 4.24
N ASP A 253 6.40 -16.57 5.21
CA ASP A 253 6.04 -16.93 6.58
C ASP A 253 4.60 -16.55 6.92
N THR A 254 3.94 -17.44 7.66
CA THR A 254 2.54 -17.29 8.04
C THR A 254 2.36 -17.21 9.55
N VAL A 255 1.67 -16.19 10.03
CA VAL A 255 1.20 -16.11 11.42
C VAL A 255 -0.32 -16.26 11.44
N SER A 256 -0.84 -17.16 12.27
CA SER A 256 -2.26 -17.49 12.34
C SER A 256 -2.80 -17.33 13.76
N TYR A 257 -3.79 -16.45 13.90
CA TYR A 257 -4.54 -16.20 15.12
C TYR A 257 -5.88 -16.93 15.16
N ARG A 258 -6.18 -17.79 14.18
CA ARG A 258 -7.48 -18.48 14.02
C ARG A 258 -8.02 -19.19 15.27
N HIS A 259 -7.16 -19.56 16.21
CA HIS A 259 -7.53 -20.23 17.45
C HIS A 259 -7.67 -19.31 18.66
N SER A 260 -7.38 -18.01 18.51
CA SER A 260 -7.64 -17.00 19.53
C SER A 260 -9.15 -16.87 19.79
N TRP A 261 -9.48 -16.46 21.01
CA TRP A 261 -10.86 -16.37 21.49
C TRP A 261 -11.44 -14.95 21.45
N ASP A 262 -10.61 -13.96 21.12
CA ASP A 262 -10.97 -12.56 21.00
C ASP A 262 -10.34 -12.00 19.72
N GLY A 263 -10.85 -10.85 19.25
CA GLY A 263 -10.27 -10.15 18.10
C GLY A 263 -8.86 -9.63 18.40
N VAL A 264 -8.04 -9.55 17.36
CA VAL A 264 -6.60 -9.26 17.50
C VAL A 264 -6.23 -7.87 16.99
N ASN A 265 -5.16 -7.29 17.54
CA ASN A 265 -4.60 -6.03 17.03
C ASN A 265 -3.13 -6.27 16.65
N ILE A 266 -2.84 -6.18 15.36
CA ILE A 266 -1.62 -6.68 14.76
C ILE A 266 -0.93 -5.55 13.99
N GLY A 267 0.28 -5.20 14.41
CA GLY A 267 1.17 -4.32 13.67
C GLY A 267 2.21 -5.13 12.88
N ILE A 268 2.32 -4.88 11.58
CA ILE A 268 3.18 -5.65 10.66
C ILE A 268 4.20 -4.72 10.00
N GLY A 269 5.48 -5.08 10.08
CA GLY A 269 6.57 -4.37 9.41
C GLY A 269 7.72 -3.93 10.33
N GLN A 270 8.78 -3.35 9.75
CA GLN A 270 10.04 -3.08 10.45
C GLN A 270 9.89 -2.17 11.68
N GLN A 271 10.48 -2.61 12.80
CA GLN A 271 10.32 -2.09 14.16
C GLN A 271 10.71 -0.60 14.28
N ALA A 272 9.72 0.28 14.48
CA ALA A 272 9.95 1.67 14.90
C ALA A 272 8.95 2.16 15.97
N GLY A 273 8.17 1.25 16.57
CA GLY A 273 7.19 1.57 17.59
C GLY A 273 6.87 0.38 18.51
N PRO A 274 6.25 0.63 19.68
CA PRO A 274 5.85 -0.38 20.66
C PRO A 274 4.67 -1.27 20.19
N ASP A 275 4.05 -0.95 19.05
CA ASP A 275 2.83 -1.58 18.55
C ASP A 275 3.08 -2.59 17.41
N VAL A 276 4.34 -2.83 17.02
CA VAL A 276 4.69 -3.82 15.98
C VAL A 276 4.82 -5.19 16.63
N THR A 277 4.02 -6.15 16.15
CA THR A 277 4.03 -7.53 16.62
C THR A 277 4.71 -8.48 15.64
N LEU A 278 4.68 -8.22 14.32
CA LEU A 278 5.17 -9.16 13.30
C LEU A 278 6.26 -8.56 12.41
N LEU A 279 7.37 -9.28 12.26
CA LEU A 279 8.56 -8.96 11.46
C LEU A 279 8.80 -10.08 10.44
N ASN A 280 9.16 -9.72 9.20
CA ASN A 280 9.43 -10.68 8.13
C ASN A 280 8.35 -11.77 8.01
N VAL A 281 7.08 -11.33 7.97
CA VAL A 281 5.90 -12.20 7.84
C VAL A 281 5.12 -11.72 6.63
N GLU A 282 4.88 -12.60 5.66
CA GLU A 282 4.17 -12.28 4.43
C GLU A 282 2.68 -12.58 4.52
N LYS A 283 2.26 -13.46 5.43
CA LYS A 283 0.85 -13.85 5.58
C LYS A 283 0.38 -13.79 7.01
N VAL A 284 -0.75 -13.12 7.23
CA VAL A 284 -1.41 -13.06 8.53
C VAL A 284 -2.84 -13.53 8.39
N ILE A 285 -3.22 -14.50 9.23
CA ILE A 285 -4.58 -15.02 9.33
C ILE A 285 -5.15 -14.57 10.68
N GLY A 286 -6.23 -13.82 10.63
CA GLY A 286 -7.01 -13.36 11.77
C GLY A 286 -7.88 -14.44 12.40
N THR A 287 -8.82 -13.95 13.18
CA THR A 287 -9.78 -14.67 13.99
C THR A 287 -11.18 -14.63 13.36
N PRO A 288 -12.16 -15.34 13.92
CA PRO A 288 -13.57 -15.14 13.57
C PRO A 288 -14.24 -13.94 14.27
N PHE A 289 -13.47 -13.01 14.82
CA PHE A 289 -13.93 -11.82 15.53
C PHE A 289 -13.31 -10.55 14.91
N ALA A 290 -13.73 -9.38 15.38
CA ALA A 290 -13.25 -8.08 14.90
C ALA A 290 -11.75 -7.87 15.14
N ASP A 291 -10.98 -7.98 14.07
CA ASP A 291 -9.54 -7.83 14.05
C ASP A 291 -9.09 -6.48 13.52
N HIS A 292 -7.90 -6.05 13.90
CA HIS A 292 -7.28 -4.82 13.48
C HIS A 292 -5.88 -5.12 12.93
N PHE A 293 -5.68 -4.92 11.63
CA PHE A 293 -4.40 -5.07 10.96
C PHE A 293 -3.81 -3.72 10.61
N THR A 294 -2.54 -3.49 10.93
CA THR A 294 -1.77 -2.32 10.49
C THR A 294 -0.58 -2.77 9.65
N ALA A 295 -0.67 -2.59 8.34
CA ALA A 295 0.35 -2.97 7.37
C ALA A 295 1.26 -1.77 7.02
N ASN A 296 2.51 -1.81 7.49
CA ASN A 296 3.52 -0.77 7.22
C ASN A 296 4.58 -1.22 6.20
N VAL A 297 4.43 -2.41 5.64
CA VAL A 297 5.30 -2.99 4.60
C VAL A 297 4.44 -3.63 3.50
N GLY A 298 4.99 -3.73 2.30
CA GLY A 298 4.32 -4.40 1.17
C GLY A 298 4.56 -5.90 1.15
N GLY A 299 3.97 -6.59 0.17
CA GLY A 299 4.12 -8.04 -0.01
C GLY A 299 3.27 -8.88 0.94
N LEU A 300 2.37 -8.26 1.70
CA LEU A 300 1.53 -8.90 2.70
C LEU A 300 0.25 -9.49 2.11
N THR A 301 -0.21 -10.59 2.68
CA THR A 301 -1.56 -11.14 2.53
C THR A 301 -2.24 -11.19 3.89
N LEU A 302 -3.35 -10.46 4.04
CA LEU A 302 -4.13 -10.38 5.27
C LEU A 302 -5.47 -11.11 5.06
N GLU A 303 -5.74 -12.10 5.89
CA GLU A 303 -7.04 -12.80 5.94
C GLU A 303 -7.72 -12.46 7.27
N GLY A 304 -8.67 -11.51 7.31
CA GLY A 304 -9.36 -11.09 8.54
C GLY A 304 -10.23 -12.21 9.09
N GLY A 305 -11.17 -12.67 8.26
CA GLY A 305 -11.87 -13.92 8.51
C GLY A 305 -13.36 -13.71 8.60
N ALA A 306 -13.88 -13.56 9.80
CA ALA A 306 -15.26 -13.15 10.01
C ALA A 306 -15.29 -12.15 11.16
N GLY A 307 -16.28 -11.28 11.22
CA GLY A 307 -16.27 -10.20 12.20
C GLY A 307 -16.16 -8.87 11.50
N ASP A 308 -16.19 -7.79 12.25
CA ASP A 308 -16.09 -6.43 11.69
C ASP A 308 -14.59 -6.04 11.73
N ASP A 309 -13.86 -6.32 10.66
CA ASP A 309 -12.41 -6.21 10.60
C ASP A 309 -11.95 -4.83 10.11
N VAL A 310 -10.79 -4.38 10.58
CA VAL A 310 -10.19 -3.09 10.23
C VAL A 310 -8.80 -3.27 9.67
N TYR A 311 -8.62 -2.84 8.42
CA TYR A 311 -7.37 -2.87 7.68
C TYR A 311 -6.80 -1.47 7.54
N THR A 312 -5.66 -1.20 8.17
CA THR A 312 -4.91 0.06 7.99
C THR A 312 -3.72 -0.20 7.08
N ILE A 313 -3.79 0.23 5.82
CA ILE A 313 -2.83 -0.05 4.76
C ILE A 313 -2.00 1.21 4.44
N ASN A 314 -0.72 1.19 4.82
CA ASN A 314 0.22 2.31 4.62
C ASN A 314 1.32 2.00 3.60
N SER A 315 1.27 0.83 2.95
CA SER A 315 2.26 0.42 1.96
C SER A 315 1.58 -0.24 0.76
N GLU A 316 2.12 -0.01 -0.42
CA GLU A 316 1.70 -0.70 -1.64
C GLU A 316 1.98 -2.21 -1.56
N GLY A 317 1.25 -3.00 -2.35
CA GLY A 317 1.47 -4.44 -2.48
C GLY A 317 0.91 -5.29 -1.34
N VAL A 318 -0.05 -4.78 -0.57
CA VAL A 318 -0.82 -5.55 0.41
C VAL A 318 -2.07 -6.12 -0.26
N THR A 319 -2.32 -7.41 -0.05
CA THR A 319 -3.54 -8.11 -0.49
C THR A 319 -4.42 -8.36 0.73
N ILE A 320 -5.70 -7.99 0.65
CA ILE A 320 -6.71 -8.32 1.66
C ILE A 320 -7.62 -9.41 1.11
N ILE A 321 -7.94 -10.39 1.95
CA ILE A 321 -8.83 -11.50 1.61
C ILE A 321 -9.90 -11.60 2.69
N GLU A 322 -11.15 -11.37 2.28
CA GLU A 322 -12.33 -11.50 3.15
C GLU A 322 -13.28 -12.63 2.77
N GLN A 323 -14.19 -12.98 3.68
CA GLN A 323 -15.19 -14.04 3.47
C GLN A 323 -16.64 -13.53 3.45
N ASN A 324 -17.36 -13.82 2.35
CA ASN A 324 -18.78 -13.49 2.17
C ASN A 324 -19.74 -13.99 3.28
N PHE A 325 -19.47 -15.14 3.92
CA PHE A 325 -20.46 -15.78 4.81
C PHE A 325 -20.29 -15.38 6.27
N ARG A 326 -21.12 -14.43 6.74
CA ARG A 326 -21.15 -13.89 8.11
C ARG A 326 -19.96 -12.96 8.45
N GLY A 327 -19.32 -12.38 7.43
CA GLY A 327 -18.09 -11.59 7.52
C GLY A 327 -18.23 -10.16 8.03
N GLY A 328 -19.18 -9.87 8.94
CA GLY A 328 -19.29 -8.55 9.57
C GLY A 328 -19.43 -7.35 8.60
N ILE A 329 -18.97 -6.19 9.05
CA ILE A 329 -18.82 -4.95 8.28
C ILE A 329 -17.37 -4.50 8.42
N ASP A 330 -16.64 -4.52 7.30
CA ASP A 330 -15.21 -4.30 7.27
C ASP A 330 -14.85 -2.86 6.87
N GLN A 331 -13.70 -2.41 7.36
CA GLN A 331 -13.19 -1.05 7.18
C GLN A 331 -11.74 -1.08 6.67
N LEU A 332 -11.52 -0.44 5.52
CA LEU A 332 -10.21 -0.15 4.96
C LEU A 332 -9.83 1.31 5.22
N ASN A 333 -8.76 1.53 5.98
CA ASN A 333 -8.11 2.82 6.14
C ASN A 333 -6.83 2.83 5.32
N THR A 334 -6.58 3.89 4.55
CA THR A 334 -5.36 3.99 3.73
C THR A 334 -4.79 5.40 3.73
N SER A 335 -3.48 5.51 3.56
CA SER A 335 -2.77 6.77 3.29
C SER A 335 -2.14 6.81 1.90
N LEU A 336 -2.33 5.75 1.10
CA LEU A 336 -1.84 5.65 -0.26
C LEU A 336 -2.64 6.56 -1.20
N SER A 337 -2.00 7.21 -2.17
CA SER A 337 -2.68 8.07 -3.14
C SER A 337 -3.64 7.32 -4.07
N SER A 338 -3.58 5.99 -4.10
CA SER A 338 -4.55 5.16 -4.81
C SER A 338 -4.79 3.84 -4.09
N MET A 339 -6.06 3.41 -4.00
CA MET A 339 -6.43 2.16 -3.32
C MET A 339 -7.69 1.55 -3.93
N HIS A 340 -7.71 0.21 -4.04
CA HIS A 340 -8.89 -0.56 -4.44
C HIS A 340 -9.39 -1.40 -3.26
N MET A 341 -10.69 -1.39 -2.98
CA MET A 341 -11.28 -2.28 -2.00
C MET A 341 -11.17 -3.72 -2.49
N ALA A 342 -10.79 -4.63 -1.59
CA ALA A 342 -10.97 -6.04 -1.86
C ALA A 342 -12.47 -6.38 -1.85
N ALA A 343 -12.84 -7.51 -2.45
CA ALA A 343 -14.20 -8.03 -2.34
C ALA A 343 -14.60 -8.20 -0.86
N PHE A 344 -15.89 -8.01 -0.56
CA PHE A 344 -16.49 -8.09 0.78
C PHE A 344 -16.04 -7.00 1.78
N ILE A 345 -15.27 -6.00 1.38
CA ILE A 345 -15.06 -4.81 2.22
C ILE A 345 -16.16 -3.79 1.93
N GLU A 346 -16.81 -3.23 2.94
CA GLU A 346 -17.90 -2.25 2.74
C GLU A 346 -17.46 -0.80 2.91
N ASN A 347 -16.45 -0.50 3.72
CA ASN A 347 -16.04 0.89 4.00
C ASN A 347 -14.59 1.16 3.64
N MET A 348 -14.34 2.29 2.97
CA MET A 348 -13.00 2.85 2.79
C MET A 348 -12.92 4.26 3.39
N THR A 349 -11.80 4.58 4.03
CA THR A 349 -11.47 5.93 4.49
C THR A 349 -10.02 6.26 4.16
N TYR A 350 -9.83 7.28 3.34
CA TYR A 350 -8.53 7.89 3.13
C TYR A 350 -8.16 8.74 4.35
N THR A 351 -6.92 8.59 4.81
CA THR A 351 -6.38 9.24 6.01
C THR A 351 -5.26 10.25 5.69
N GLY A 352 -4.92 10.39 4.40
CA GLY A 352 -3.98 11.39 3.93
C GLY A 352 -4.62 12.77 3.74
N THR A 353 -3.93 13.65 3.02
CA THR A 353 -4.36 15.06 2.78
C THR A 353 -4.06 15.54 1.35
N ALA A 354 -3.65 14.62 0.48
CA ALA A 354 -3.34 14.88 -0.92
C ALA A 354 -4.39 14.20 -1.79
N ASP A 355 -4.44 14.59 -3.07
CA ASP A 355 -5.32 13.97 -4.07
C ASP A 355 -5.27 12.43 -4.01
N PHE A 356 -6.46 11.84 -3.90
CA PHE A 356 -6.68 10.41 -3.73
C PHE A 356 -7.49 9.83 -4.90
N THR A 357 -7.14 8.64 -5.34
CA THR A 357 -7.94 7.85 -6.28
C THR A 357 -8.43 6.57 -5.62
N GLY A 358 -9.70 6.57 -5.21
CA GLY A 358 -10.34 5.46 -4.51
C GLY A 358 -11.22 4.62 -5.41
N TYR A 359 -11.07 3.30 -5.34
CA TYR A 359 -11.92 2.34 -6.04
C TYR A 359 -12.61 1.43 -5.03
N GLY A 360 -13.93 1.29 -5.15
CA GLY A 360 -14.72 0.31 -4.44
C GLY A 360 -14.65 -1.08 -5.07
N ASN A 361 -15.67 -1.89 -4.81
CA ASN A 361 -15.90 -3.24 -5.33
C ASN A 361 -17.33 -3.34 -5.89
N ASP A 362 -17.84 -4.55 -6.14
CA ASP A 362 -19.18 -4.73 -6.75
C ASP A 362 -20.35 -4.73 -5.72
N GLU A 363 -20.09 -4.30 -4.48
CA GLU A 363 -21.07 -4.25 -3.38
C GLU A 363 -21.37 -2.81 -2.97
N ASP A 364 -22.38 -2.59 -2.11
CA ASP A 364 -22.70 -1.26 -1.60
C ASP A 364 -21.53 -0.74 -0.74
N ASN A 365 -20.78 0.24 -1.24
CA ASN A 365 -19.59 0.77 -0.56
C ASN A 365 -19.83 2.15 0.05
N ARG A 366 -19.09 2.46 1.11
CA ARG A 366 -18.94 3.81 1.64
C ARG A 366 -17.48 4.24 1.52
N ILE A 367 -17.21 5.27 0.72
CA ILE A 367 -15.87 5.78 0.44
C ILE A 367 -15.77 7.22 0.95
N ILE A 368 -14.84 7.47 1.88
CA ILE A 368 -14.46 8.82 2.34
C ILE A 368 -13.07 9.14 1.80
N SER A 369 -12.92 10.23 1.04
CA SER A 369 -11.62 10.65 0.48
C SER A 369 -10.98 11.85 1.19
N GLY A 370 -11.74 12.69 1.89
CA GLY A 370 -11.19 13.62 2.86
C GLY A 370 -10.76 14.98 2.29
N ALA A 371 -9.48 15.17 1.97
CA ALA A 371 -8.98 16.46 1.49
C ALA A 371 -8.02 16.24 0.33
N GLY A 372 -8.11 17.10 -0.69
CA GLY A 372 -7.46 16.88 -1.99
C GLY A 372 -8.51 17.02 -3.09
N ASN A 373 -8.10 17.02 -4.35
CA ASN A 373 -9.04 16.85 -5.45
C ASN A 373 -9.12 15.36 -5.79
N ASP A 374 -10.12 14.68 -5.27
CA ASP A 374 -10.19 13.23 -5.28
C ASP A 374 -10.99 12.69 -6.46
N VAL A 375 -10.67 11.48 -6.89
CA VAL A 375 -11.43 10.75 -7.91
C VAL A 375 -11.88 9.42 -7.33
N LEU A 376 -13.19 9.21 -7.29
CA LEU A 376 -13.80 8.05 -6.65
C LEU A 376 -14.60 7.22 -7.67
N SER A 377 -14.41 5.92 -7.67
CA SER A 377 -15.22 4.96 -8.43
C SER A 377 -15.74 3.91 -7.47
N GLY A 378 -17.05 3.76 -7.35
CA GLY A 378 -17.66 2.79 -6.43
C GLY A 378 -17.63 1.37 -6.99
N GLY A 379 -17.87 1.22 -8.28
CA GLY A 379 -18.10 -0.08 -8.92
C GLY A 379 -19.60 -0.27 -9.14
N ALA A 380 -20.10 -1.49 -8.95
CA ALA A 380 -21.54 -1.74 -8.90
C ALA A 380 -22.02 -1.70 -7.45
N GLY A 381 -23.32 -1.48 -7.24
CA GLY A 381 -23.88 -1.34 -5.89
C GLY A 381 -24.58 0.00 -5.76
N GLY A 382 -25.14 0.28 -4.59
CA GLY A 382 -25.61 1.61 -4.22
C GLY A 382 -24.59 2.27 -3.31
N ASP A 383 -23.71 3.08 -3.87
CA ASP A 383 -22.53 3.58 -3.18
C ASP A 383 -22.76 4.90 -2.43
N ARG A 384 -21.93 5.17 -1.44
CA ARG A 384 -21.90 6.44 -0.72
C ARG A 384 -20.53 7.07 -0.81
N PHE A 385 -20.46 8.20 -1.49
CA PHE A 385 -19.26 9.00 -1.67
C PHE A 385 -19.26 10.21 -0.73
N GLU A 386 -18.16 10.40 -0.01
CA GLU A 386 -17.89 11.56 0.86
C GLU A 386 -16.54 12.16 0.43
N GLY A 387 -16.55 13.19 -0.43
CA GLY A 387 -15.35 13.79 -1.02
C GLY A 387 -14.57 14.64 -0.03
N GLY A 388 -15.26 15.64 0.52
CA GLY A 388 -14.76 16.48 1.61
C GLY A 388 -14.25 17.83 1.12
N ALA A 389 -12.95 18.09 1.22
CA ALA A 389 -12.38 19.39 0.89
C ALA A 389 -11.55 19.35 -0.38
N GLY A 390 -12.03 19.99 -1.44
CA GLY A 390 -11.34 20.10 -2.72
C GLY A 390 -12.36 20.18 -3.84
N ILE A 391 -12.00 19.69 -5.03
CA ILE A 391 -12.94 19.41 -6.11
C ILE A 391 -12.92 17.90 -6.32
N ASP A 392 -13.96 17.23 -5.86
CA ASP A 392 -14.05 15.79 -5.84
C ASP A 392 -14.95 15.27 -6.96
N ILE A 393 -14.50 14.24 -7.69
CA ILE A 393 -15.19 13.69 -8.86
C ILE A 393 -15.56 12.23 -8.62
N VAL A 394 -16.85 11.89 -8.76
CA VAL A 394 -17.27 10.50 -8.91
C VAL A 394 -17.21 10.10 -10.38
N SER A 395 -16.49 9.02 -10.67
CA SER A 395 -16.18 8.56 -12.01
C SER A 395 -16.81 7.21 -12.30
N TYR A 396 -17.58 7.15 -13.39
CA TYR A 396 -18.26 5.96 -13.91
C TYR A 396 -17.66 5.40 -15.21
N ASP A 397 -16.39 5.72 -15.49
CA ASP A 397 -15.64 5.22 -16.65
C ASP A 397 -15.54 3.68 -16.70
N ASP A 398 -15.80 2.99 -15.58
CA ASP A 398 -15.87 1.53 -15.46
C ASP A 398 -17.25 0.94 -15.82
N SER A 399 -18.27 1.77 -16.06
CA SER A 399 -19.57 1.32 -16.53
C SER A 399 -19.49 0.67 -17.90
N ASN A 400 -20.27 -0.40 -18.08
CA ASN A 400 -20.40 -1.14 -19.34
C ASN A 400 -21.63 -0.73 -20.17
N GLU A 401 -22.34 0.32 -19.75
CA GLU A 401 -23.50 0.91 -20.42
C GLU A 401 -23.62 2.40 -20.11
N GLY A 402 -24.43 3.11 -20.89
CA GLY A 402 -24.78 4.50 -20.61
C GLY A 402 -25.70 4.58 -19.38
N LEU A 403 -25.54 5.62 -18.59
CA LEU A 403 -26.17 5.76 -17.29
C LEU A 403 -26.73 7.17 -17.06
N SER A 404 -27.35 7.33 -15.90
CA SER A 404 -27.81 8.63 -15.43
C SER A 404 -27.28 8.83 -14.01
N ALA A 405 -26.69 10.00 -13.76
CA ALA A 405 -26.16 10.40 -12.46
C ALA A 405 -26.48 11.88 -12.22
N SER A 406 -26.74 12.24 -10.95
CA SER A 406 -27.18 13.58 -10.56
C SER A 406 -26.66 13.93 -9.17
N LEU A 407 -25.90 15.02 -9.05
CA LEU A 407 -25.45 15.55 -7.74
C LEU A 407 -26.64 16.13 -6.94
N GLY A 408 -27.60 16.74 -7.65
CA GLY A 408 -28.87 17.18 -7.08
C GLY A 408 -29.93 16.08 -7.04
N TRP A 409 -31.20 16.49 -6.98
CA TRP A 409 -32.31 15.54 -7.16
C TRP A 409 -32.45 15.15 -8.64
N GLY A 410 -32.31 13.87 -8.95
CA GLY A 410 -32.44 13.37 -10.32
C GLY A 410 -32.60 11.86 -10.40
N PRO A 411 -32.92 11.34 -11.60
CA PRO A 411 -32.87 9.90 -11.85
C PRO A 411 -31.43 9.40 -11.76
N GLN A 412 -31.27 8.17 -11.29
CA GLN A 412 -30.02 7.42 -11.31
C GLN A 412 -30.25 6.07 -11.98
N SER A 413 -29.29 5.59 -12.76
CA SER A 413 -29.35 4.31 -13.45
C SER A 413 -27.97 3.71 -13.70
N GLY A 414 -27.91 2.53 -14.31
CA GLY A 414 -26.64 1.82 -14.53
C GLY A 414 -25.96 1.50 -13.20
N ILE A 415 -24.64 1.66 -13.15
CA ILE A 415 -23.88 1.49 -11.92
C ILE A 415 -24.05 2.66 -10.93
N ALA A 416 -24.62 3.78 -11.35
CA ALA A 416 -24.92 4.91 -10.45
C ALA A 416 -26.21 4.72 -9.62
N LEU A 417 -26.90 3.59 -9.79
CA LEU A 417 -28.22 3.37 -9.21
C LEU A 417 -28.13 3.24 -7.67
N TYR A 418 -28.77 4.18 -6.97
CA TYR A 418 -28.78 4.31 -5.50
C TYR A 418 -27.53 4.97 -4.91
N ASP A 419 -26.63 5.48 -5.75
CA ASP A 419 -25.50 6.23 -5.26
C ASP A 419 -25.93 7.48 -4.50
N THR A 420 -25.12 7.89 -3.53
CA THR A 420 -25.31 9.13 -2.79
C THR A 420 -24.01 9.92 -2.73
N TYR A 421 -24.13 11.23 -2.94
CA TYR A 421 -23.01 12.15 -3.02
C TYR A 421 -23.07 13.12 -1.85
N VAL A 422 -21.95 13.30 -1.15
CA VAL A 422 -21.79 14.30 -0.09
C VAL A 422 -20.44 14.97 -0.28
N ASP A 423 -20.45 16.30 -0.36
CA ASP A 423 -19.25 17.10 -0.64
C ASP A 423 -18.54 16.57 -1.89
N ILE A 424 -19.29 16.47 -3.00
CA ILE A 424 -18.83 16.04 -4.33
C ILE A 424 -19.23 17.13 -5.32
N GLU A 425 -18.26 17.66 -6.05
CA GLU A 425 -18.47 18.76 -7.00
C GLU A 425 -18.47 18.27 -8.45
N GLY A 426 -18.17 17.01 -8.72
CA GLY A 426 -18.08 16.54 -10.10
C GLY A 426 -18.52 15.12 -10.38
N LEU A 427 -18.92 14.91 -11.63
CA LEU A 427 -19.29 13.62 -12.20
C LEU A 427 -18.53 13.39 -13.50
N ARG A 428 -17.98 12.19 -13.68
CA ARG A 428 -17.45 11.72 -14.95
C ARG A 428 -18.27 10.54 -15.44
N GLY A 429 -18.81 10.65 -16.65
CA GLY A 429 -19.57 9.62 -17.34
C GLY A 429 -18.74 8.43 -17.76
N SER A 430 -19.43 7.52 -18.42
CA SER A 430 -18.95 6.27 -18.97
C SER A 430 -18.34 6.46 -20.37
N ARG A 431 -18.31 5.37 -21.15
CA ARG A 431 -17.91 5.37 -22.57
C ARG A 431 -19.11 5.27 -23.52
N PHE A 432 -20.31 5.54 -23.02
CA PHE A 432 -21.57 5.42 -23.72
C PHE A 432 -22.42 6.67 -23.47
N ASP A 433 -23.55 6.78 -24.17
CA ASP A 433 -24.46 7.92 -24.05
C ASP A 433 -25.02 8.07 -22.62
N ASP A 434 -24.56 9.09 -21.90
CA ASP A 434 -24.89 9.34 -20.50
C ASP A 434 -25.84 10.53 -20.30
N PHE A 435 -26.49 10.58 -19.13
CA PHE A 435 -27.22 11.73 -18.63
C PHE A 435 -26.62 12.19 -17.29
N LEU A 436 -25.86 13.28 -17.31
CA LEU A 436 -25.21 13.85 -16.13
C LEU A 436 -25.89 15.15 -15.73
N ARG A 437 -26.09 15.34 -14.43
CA ARG A 437 -26.68 16.56 -13.89
C ARG A 437 -25.93 17.05 -12.65
N GLY A 438 -25.59 18.33 -12.63
CA GLY A 438 -25.07 19.01 -11.45
C GLY A 438 -26.15 19.33 -10.41
N ASP A 439 -25.80 20.20 -9.47
CA ASP A 439 -26.67 20.72 -8.44
C ASP A 439 -26.83 22.24 -8.49
N SER A 440 -26.57 22.95 -7.39
CA SER A 440 -26.72 24.41 -7.31
C SER A 440 -25.40 25.10 -6.97
N GLY A 441 -24.32 24.34 -6.88
CA GLY A 441 -22.96 24.83 -6.68
C GLY A 441 -22.13 24.63 -7.94
N ASP A 442 -20.92 25.21 -7.95
CA ASP A 442 -19.99 25.10 -9.08
C ASP A 442 -19.59 23.64 -9.31
N ASN A 443 -20.00 23.05 -10.42
CA ASN A 443 -19.81 21.64 -10.74
C ASN A 443 -18.79 21.40 -11.87
N VAL A 444 -18.16 20.23 -11.87
CA VAL A 444 -17.30 19.75 -12.96
C VAL A 444 -17.88 18.47 -13.56
N LEU A 445 -18.43 18.57 -14.76
CA LEU A 445 -19.09 17.46 -15.44
C LEU A 445 -18.31 17.06 -16.69
N GLU A 446 -17.88 15.80 -16.77
CA GLU A 446 -17.18 15.23 -17.92
C GLU A 446 -18.03 14.10 -18.53
N GLY A 447 -18.52 14.26 -19.77
CA GLY A 447 -19.36 13.26 -20.45
C GLY A 447 -18.66 11.94 -20.70
N GLY A 448 -17.37 12.01 -21.08
CA GLY A 448 -16.62 10.82 -21.46
C GLY A 448 -16.71 10.57 -22.97
N SER A 449 -16.89 9.32 -23.38
CA SER A 449 -17.20 9.02 -24.78
C SER A 449 -18.68 8.70 -24.89
N GLY A 450 -19.31 9.01 -26.02
CA GLY A 450 -20.76 8.81 -26.16
C GLY A 450 -21.42 10.12 -26.52
N SER A 451 -22.67 10.09 -26.96
CA SER A 451 -23.45 11.31 -27.19
C SER A 451 -24.19 11.65 -25.90
N ASP A 452 -23.57 12.50 -25.10
CA ASP A 452 -23.97 12.72 -23.72
C ASP A 452 -24.97 13.86 -23.59
N GLN A 453 -25.79 13.80 -22.55
CA GLN A 453 -26.66 14.89 -22.11
C GLN A 453 -26.16 15.40 -20.76
N ILE A 454 -25.65 16.62 -20.72
CA ILE A 454 -25.07 17.23 -19.53
C ILE A 454 -25.81 18.53 -19.21
N VAL A 455 -26.26 18.64 -17.96
CA VAL A 455 -26.94 19.82 -17.42
C VAL A 455 -26.17 20.29 -16.19
N GLY A 456 -25.61 21.49 -16.21
CA GLY A 456 -24.88 22.09 -15.10
C GLY A 456 -25.81 22.33 -13.91
N GLY A 457 -26.68 23.33 -14.01
CA GLY A 457 -27.64 23.65 -12.96
C GLY A 457 -27.56 25.13 -12.59
N ASP A 458 -27.52 25.43 -11.30
CA ASP A 458 -27.13 26.78 -10.86
C ASP A 458 -25.65 26.72 -10.44
N GLY A 459 -24.91 27.82 -10.56
CA GLY A 459 -23.49 27.87 -10.21
C GLY A 459 -22.62 28.15 -11.44
N ASN A 460 -21.32 28.31 -11.24
CA ASN A 460 -20.39 28.51 -12.37
C ASN A 460 -19.75 27.17 -12.73
N ASP A 461 -20.35 26.47 -13.67
CA ASP A 461 -20.07 25.08 -13.99
C ASP A 461 -18.99 24.93 -15.07
N TYR A 462 -18.30 23.79 -15.05
CA TYR A 462 -17.39 23.36 -16.10
C TYR A 462 -17.92 22.09 -16.75
N LEU A 463 -18.46 22.22 -17.95
CA LEU A 463 -19.01 21.12 -18.73
C LEU A 463 -18.06 20.73 -19.85
N TYR A 464 -17.69 19.46 -19.89
CA TYR A 464 -16.96 18.86 -20.99
C TYR A 464 -17.84 17.79 -21.61
N GLY A 465 -18.20 17.94 -22.89
CA GLY A 465 -18.88 16.86 -23.63
C GLY A 465 -18.02 15.60 -23.72
N GLY A 466 -16.70 15.78 -23.67
CA GLY A 466 -15.71 14.72 -23.58
C GLY A 466 -15.09 14.56 -22.18
N LEU A 467 -13.87 14.02 -22.16
CA LEU A 467 -12.99 14.13 -20.98
C LEU A 467 -12.18 15.43 -21.03
N LYS A 468 -12.02 16.11 -19.88
CA LYS A 468 -11.16 17.31 -19.76
C LYS A 468 -9.72 17.05 -20.19
N SER A 469 -9.24 15.81 -20.01
CA SER A 469 -7.92 15.36 -20.43
C SER A 469 -7.76 15.22 -21.95
N GLY A 470 -8.86 15.12 -22.70
CA GLY A 470 -8.88 14.80 -24.13
C GLY A 470 -8.39 13.37 -24.45
N LEU A 471 -8.49 12.42 -23.51
CA LEU A 471 -8.08 11.03 -23.73
C LEU A 471 -9.19 10.13 -24.33
N ASP A 472 -10.39 10.66 -24.52
CA ASP A 472 -11.58 10.11 -25.18
C ASP A 472 -11.53 10.14 -26.73
N THR A 473 -10.38 10.51 -27.31
CA THR A 473 -10.19 11.03 -28.69
C THR A 473 -10.41 10.07 -29.87
N ASN A 474 -11.22 9.01 -29.79
CA ASN A 474 -11.49 8.14 -30.95
C ASN A 474 -12.97 7.79 -31.18
N VAL A 475 -13.89 8.30 -30.36
CA VAL A 475 -15.32 8.16 -30.62
C VAL A 475 -15.85 9.47 -31.17
N ALA A 476 -16.66 9.37 -32.21
CA ALA A 476 -17.32 10.53 -32.79
C ALA A 476 -18.66 10.69 -32.07
N GLN A 477 -18.89 11.85 -31.48
CA GLN A 477 -20.04 12.10 -30.60
C GLN A 477 -20.75 13.40 -30.91
N ALA A 478 -21.99 13.55 -30.44
CA ALA A 478 -22.77 14.77 -30.59
C ALA A 478 -23.53 15.02 -29.29
N ASP A 479 -22.95 15.86 -28.45
CA ASP A 479 -23.40 16.05 -27.07
C ASP A 479 -24.50 17.10 -27.00
N LEU A 480 -25.30 17.06 -25.94
CA LEU A 480 -26.25 18.11 -25.57
C LEU A 480 -25.82 18.67 -24.22
N LEU A 481 -25.34 19.90 -24.23
CA LEU A 481 -24.77 20.58 -23.06
C LEU A 481 -25.62 21.82 -22.74
N SER A 482 -25.95 22.01 -21.48
CA SER A 482 -26.69 23.18 -20.96
C SER A 482 -26.02 23.61 -19.66
N GLY A 483 -25.50 24.83 -19.63
CA GLY A 483 -24.83 25.42 -18.47
C GLY A 483 -25.83 25.63 -17.33
N GLY A 484 -26.79 26.51 -17.56
CA GLY A 484 -27.91 26.73 -16.66
C GLY A 484 -27.93 28.16 -16.15
N SER A 485 -27.68 28.39 -14.86
CA SER A 485 -27.62 29.74 -14.30
C SER A 485 -26.27 29.98 -13.65
N GLY A 486 -25.54 31.00 -14.08
CA GLY A 486 -24.19 31.30 -13.63
C GLY A 486 -23.25 31.46 -14.81
N ASP A 487 -22.00 31.80 -14.55
CA ASP A 487 -21.01 32.01 -15.62
C ASP A 487 -20.32 30.67 -15.92
N ASP A 488 -20.77 29.96 -16.94
CA ASP A 488 -20.39 28.59 -17.23
C ASP A 488 -19.27 28.49 -18.27
N VAL A 489 -18.51 27.38 -18.20
CA VAL A 489 -17.48 27.03 -19.18
C VAL A 489 -17.84 25.70 -19.83
N ILE A 490 -18.22 25.76 -21.10
CA ILE A 490 -18.69 24.60 -21.87
C ILE A 490 -17.70 24.28 -22.98
N VAL A 491 -17.25 23.03 -23.06
CA VAL A 491 -16.29 22.58 -24.07
C VAL A 491 -16.78 21.28 -24.72
N SER A 492 -17.06 21.30 -26.02
CA SER A 492 -17.39 20.09 -26.78
C SER A 492 -16.19 19.14 -26.87
N ALA A 493 -16.44 17.86 -27.13
CA ALA A 493 -15.37 16.90 -27.38
C ALA A 493 -14.51 17.23 -28.61
N VAL A 494 -13.33 16.61 -28.69
CA VAL A 494 -12.36 16.85 -29.77
C VAL A 494 -12.85 16.30 -31.13
N ASN A 495 -13.51 15.14 -31.13
CA ASN A 495 -14.06 14.49 -32.33
C ASN A 495 -15.57 14.68 -32.44
N ASP A 496 -16.02 15.91 -32.27
CA ASP A 496 -17.43 16.24 -32.29
C ASP A 496 -18.05 16.12 -33.70
N LEU A 497 -19.28 15.61 -33.76
CA LEU A 497 -20.13 15.47 -34.94
C LEU A 497 -21.24 16.52 -34.99
N GLY A 498 -21.46 17.27 -33.91
CA GLY A 498 -22.45 18.32 -33.85
C GLY A 498 -23.04 18.52 -32.47
N THR A 499 -22.22 18.88 -31.50
CA THR A 499 -22.66 19.23 -30.14
C THR A 499 -23.64 20.40 -30.18
N LEU A 500 -24.68 20.33 -29.36
CA LEU A 500 -25.58 21.44 -29.07
C LEU A 500 -25.24 21.95 -27.67
N ALA A 501 -24.61 23.11 -27.57
CA ALA A 501 -24.21 23.72 -26.31
C ALA A 501 -24.98 25.02 -26.07
N HIS A 502 -25.65 25.11 -24.93
CA HIS A 502 -26.38 26.27 -24.43
C HIS A 502 -25.66 26.83 -23.20
N GLY A 503 -25.29 28.11 -23.23
CA GLY A 503 -24.82 28.86 -22.07
C GLY A 503 -25.94 29.00 -21.03
N ASP A 504 -27.13 29.37 -21.50
CA ASP A 504 -28.32 29.68 -20.72
C ASP A 504 -28.27 31.08 -20.05
N GLU A 505 -28.37 31.24 -18.72
CA GLU A 505 -28.34 32.56 -18.04
C GLU A 505 -26.97 32.81 -17.40
N GLY A 506 -26.23 33.82 -17.85
CA GLY A 506 -24.94 34.20 -17.26
C GLY A 506 -23.93 34.65 -18.30
N ASP A 507 -22.74 35.12 -17.89
CA ASP A 507 -21.69 35.47 -18.86
C ASP A 507 -20.85 34.23 -19.21
N ASP A 508 -21.25 33.49 -20.24
CA ASP A 508 -20.76 32.14 -20.51
C ASP A 508 -19.53 32.09 -21.43
N THR A 509 -18.77 31.00 -21.34
CA THR A 509 -17.69 30.67 -22.27
C THR A 509 -17.93 29.32 -22.92
N VAL A 510 -18.38 29.33 -24.18
CA VAL A 510 -18.73 28.11 -24.91
C VAL A 510 -17.75 27.87 -26.05
N THR A 511 -17.09 26.72 -26.06
CA THR A 511 -16.17 26.29 -27.12
C THR A 511 -16.68 25.02 -27.81
N VAL A 512 -16.95 25.13 -29.10
CA VAL A 512 -17.41 24.01 -29.93
C VAL A 512 -16.43 23.68 -31.06
N ASN A 513 -16.16 22.39 -31.30
CA ASN A 513 -15.39 21.93 -32.44
C ASN A 513 -16.29 21.86 -33.69
N ARG A 514 -17.44 21.19 -33.58
CA ARG A 514 -18.52 21.21 -34.57
C ARG A 514 -19.84 21.53 -33.85
N GLY A 515 -20.94 21.62 -34.59
CA GLY A 515 -22.25 21.86 -33.97
C GLY A 515 -22.51 23.32 -33.64
N SER A 516 -23.35 23.57 -32.64
CA SER A 516 -23.90 24.88 -32.34
C SER A 516 -23.61 25.28 -30.89
N ALA A 517 -23.13 26.51 -30.70
CA ALA A 517 -23.04 27.18 -29.41
C ALA A 517 -24.09 28.30 -29.37
N TYR A 518 -24.89 28.32 -28.32
CA TYR A 518 -25.86 29.36 -27.99
C TYR A 518 -25.36 30.03 -26.71
N GLY A 519 -25.24 31.36 -26.74
CA GLY A 519 -24.96 32.19 -25.56
C GLY A 519 -26.22 32.34 -24.70
N ASP A 520 -27.37 32.49 -25.36
CA ASP A 520 -28.67 32.70 -24.72
C ASP A 520 -28.78 34.08 -23.99
N GLU A 521 -28.78 34.17 -22.66
CA GLU A 521 -28.86 35.44 -21.92
C GLU A 521 -27.54 35.79 -21.23
N GLY A 522 -26.83 36.83 -21.68
CA GLY A 522 -25.57 37.22 -21.04
C GLY A 522 -24.58 37.90 -21.98
N ASN A 523 -23.36 38.18 -21.50
CA ASN A 523 -22.29 38.66 -22.39
C ASN A 523 -21.31 37.51 -22.64
N ASP A 524 -21.55 36.78 -23.71
CA ASP A 524 -20.97 35.46 -23.88
C ASP A 524 -19.69 35.46 -24.71
N VAL A 525 -18.85 34.44 -24.51
CA VAL A 525 -17.65 34.19 -25.31
C VAL A 525 -17.81 32.87 -26.04
N LEU A 526 -18.18 32.94 -27.31
CA LEU A 526 -18.46 31.77 -28.15
C LEU A 526 -17.30 31.50 -29.11
N THR A 527 -16.67 30.34 -29.02
CA THR A 527 -15.51 29.96 -29.84
C THR A 527 -15.79 28.74 -30.70
N GLY A 528 -15.72 28.92 -32.02
CA GLY A 528 -15.75 27.81 -32.98
C GLY A 528 -14.34 27.42 -33.43
N THR A 529 -13.95 26.15 -33.21
CA THR A 529 -12.57 25.67 -33.48
C THR A 529 -12.43 24.72 -34.68
N GLY A 530 -13.49 24.00 -35.05
CA GLY A 530 -13.50 23.05 -36.16
C GLY A 530 -14.33 23.53 -37.35
N SER A 531 -14.84 22.60 -38.16
CA SER A 531 -15.58 22.93 -39.40
C SER A 531 -17.09 22.91 -39.21
N ASN A 532 -17.81 23.84 -39.84
CA ASN A 532 -19.28 23.93 -39.81
C ASN A 532 -19.88 24.13 -38.42
N TYR A 533 -19.19 24.86 -37.53
CA TYR A 533 -19.81 25.33 -36.29
C TYR A 533 -20.83 26.45 -36.56
N MET A 534 -21.74 26.67 -35.63
CA MET A 534 -22.70 27.77 -35.60
C MET A 534 -22.62 28.43 -34.23
N LEU A 535 -22.41 29.74 -34.17
CA LEU A 535 -22.35 30.52 -32.93
C LEU A 535 -23.53 31.48 -32.92
N PHE A 536 -24.30 31.49 -31.84
CA PHE A 536 -25.45 32.37 -31.63
C PHE A 536 -25.24 33.11 -30.31
N GLY A 537 -24.95 34.41 -30.33
CA GLY A 537 -24.83 35.20 -29.10
C GLY A 537 -26.19 35.42 -28.42
N ASP A 538 -27.25 35.53 -29.22
CA ASP A 538 -28.63 35.72 -28.76
C ASP A 538 -28.84 37.07 -28.05
N SER A 539 -28.69 37.19 -26.74
CA SER A 539 -28.93 38.46 -26.04
C SER A 539 -27.82 38.90 -25.11
N GLY A 540 -27.17 40.01 -25.46
CA GLY A 540 -26.21 40.73 -24.63
C GLY A 540 -25.03 41.21 -25.47
N HIS A 541 -23.85 41.38 -24.87
CA HIS A 541 -22.68 41.92 -25.58
C HIS A 541 -21.68 40.82 -25.88
N ASP A 542 -21.88 40.13 -26.99
CA ASP A 542 -21.26 38.83 -27.19
C ASP A 542 -19.93 38.93 -27.94
N VAL A 543 -19.02 38.00 -27.64
CA VAL A 543 -17.73 37.84 -28.29
C VAL A 543 -17.71 36.54 -29.06
N LEU A 544 -17.87 36.64 -30.38
CA LEU A 544 -17.90 35.51 -31.28
C LEU A 544 -16.52 35.32 -31.93
N VAL A 545 -15.82 34.26 -31.54
CA VAL A 545 -14.47 33.92 -32.00
C VAL A 545 -14.52 32.83 -33.07
N LEU A 546 -14.30 33.24 -34.32
CA LEU A 546 -14.30 32.38 -35.49
C LEU A 546 -12.87 31.87 -35.77
N ASN A 547 -12.53 30.70 -35.23
CA ASN A 547 -11.16 30.17 -35.19
C ASN A 547 -11.00 28.81 -35.87
N LEU A 548 -11.04 28.76 -37.21
CA LEU A 548 -10.64 27.57 -37.97
C LEU A 548 -9.14 27.54 -38.26
N ALA A 549 -8.39 26.68 -37.57
CA ALA A 549 -6.99 26.43 -37.89
C ALA A 549 -6.83 25.42 -39.05
N GLY A 550 -6.28 25.85 -40.18
CA GLY A 550 -5.67 24.95 -41.17
C GLY A 550 -6.60 24.23 -42.16
N GLN A 551 -7.87 24.63 -42.29
CA GLN A 551 -8.79 24.07 -43.29
C GLN A 551 -9.29 25.13 -44.28
N SER A 552 -9.21 24.82 -45.58
CA SER A 552 -9.77 25.64 -46.67
C SER A 552 -11.14 25.12 -47.10
N GLY A 553 -12.14 26.00 -47.23
CA GLY A 553 -13.40 25.71 -47.95
C GLY A 553 -14.66 25.37 -47.12
N THR A 554 -14.59 25.33 -45.79
CA THR A 554 -15.77 25.18 -44.91
C THR A 554 -15.61 26.11 -43.71
N GLY A 555 -16.29 27.26 -43.69
CA GLY A 555 -16.32 28.14 -42.51
C GLY A 555 -17.52 27.89 -41.63
N GLY A 556 -17.45 28.35 -40.39
CA GLY A 556 -18.60 28.41 -39.49
C GLY A 556 -19.46 29.64 -39.72
N PHE A 557 -20.59 29.65 -39.03
CA PHE A 557 -21.55 30.75 -39.00
C PHE A 557 -21.52 31.42 -37.64
N ALA A 558 -21.66 32.74 -37.62
CA ALA A 558 -21.83 33.52 -36.40
C ALA A 558 -23.03 34.46 -36.55
N PHE A 559 -23.88 34.45 -35.52
CA PHE A 559 -25.06 35.27 -35.37
C PHE A 559 -24.91 36.02 -34.05
N GLY A 560 -24.75 37.34 -34.09
CA GLY A 560 -24.54 38.16 -32.89
C GLY A 560 -25.76 38.11 -32.00
N GLY A 561 -26.90 38.60 -32.50
CA GLY A 561 -28.14 38.62 -31.75
C GLY A 561 -28.49 40.06 -31.43
N THR A 562 -28.96 40.35 -30.22
CA THR A 562 -29.21 41.71 -29.74
C THR A 562 -28.11 42.16 -28.80
N GLY A 563 -27.74 43.43 -28.87
CA GLY A 563 -26.66 44.06 -28.10
C GLY A 563 -25.44 44.37 -28.98
N ASP A 564 -24.46 45.08 -28.41
CA ASP A 564 -23.21 45.46 -29.07
C ASP A 564 -22.21 44.27 -29.11
N ASP A 565 -22.14 43.56 -30.24
CA ASP A 565 -21.38 42.32 -30.41
C ASP A 565 -19.97 42.55 -30.99
N THR A 566 -19.05 41.63 -30.69
CA THR A 566 -17.69 41.64 -31.22
C THR A 566 -17.34 40.31 -31.88
N TYR A 567 -17.00 40.37 -33.18
CA TYR A 567 -16.61 39.23 -33.99
C TYR A 567 -15.10 39.20 -34.22
N PHE A 568 -14.41 38.18 -33.71
CA PHE A 568 -13.00 37.95 -33.98
C PHE A 568 -12.80 36.89 -35.06
N VAL A 569 -12.25 37.29 -36.22
CA VAL A 569 -11.99 36.37 -37.32
C VAL A 569 -10.50 36.01 -37.36
N ASN A 570 -10.20 34.81 -36.84
CA ASN A 570 -8.86 34.25 -36.72
C ASN A 570 -8.57 33.15 -37.77
N THR A 571 -9.43 33.03 -38.78
CA THR A 571 -9.38 31.94 -39.77
C THR A 571 -8.93 32.38 -41.16
N THR A 572 -8.33 31.43 -41.89
CA THR A 572 -8.02 31.54 -43.32
C THR A 572 -9.09 30.92 -44.23
N GLY A 573 -10.16 30.34 -43.69
CA GLY A 573 -11.34 29.90 -44.45
C GLY A 573 -12.39 31.02 -44.55
N LEU A 574 -13.32 30.90 -45.51
CA LEU A 574 -14.46 31.82 -45.62
C LEU A 574 -15.51 31.51 -44.54
N VAL A 575 -15.71 32.42 -43.58
CA VAL A 575 -16.78 32.35 -42.56
C VAL A 575 -17.96 33.23 -42.93
N THR A 576 -19.14 32.93 -42.38
CA THR A 576 -20.34 33.75 -42.58
C THR A 576 -20.75 34.41 -41.27
N ILE A 577 -21.00 35.70 -41.32
CA ILE A 577 -21.54 36.48 -40.21
C ILE A 577 -22.87 37.07 -40.66
N GLN A 578 -23.88 36.95 -39.81
CA GLN A 578 -25.16 37.62 -39.96
C GLN A 578 -25.49 38.29 -38.63
N ASP A 579 -25.57 39.61 -38.63
CA ASP A 579 -26.04 40.35 -37.47
C ASP A 579 -27.58 40.42 -37.51
N GLU A 580 -28.22 40.27 -36.35
CA GLU A 580 -29.68 40.19 -36.22
C GLU A 580 -30.25 41.29 -35.29
N GLY A 581 -29.38 42.16 -34.76
CA GLY A 581 -29.66 43.15 -33.73
C GLY A 581 -30.18 44.51 -34.21
N TRP A 582 -30.59 45.35 -33.24
CA TRP A 582 -31.03 46.74 -33.47
C TRP A 582 -29.98 47.75 -33.00
N ASP A 583 -28.90 47.25 -32.45
CA ASP A 583 -27.86 47.99 -31.78
C ASP A 583 -26.91 48.60 -32.82
N LEU A 584 -26.03 49.52 -32.40
CA LEU A 584 -25.34 50.44 -33.32
C LEU A 584 -23.83 50.47 -33.08
N ASN A 585 -23.27 49.41 -32.50
CA ASN A 585 -21.89 49.43 -32.05
C ASN A 585 -21.17 48.10 -32.24
N ASP A 586 -21.68 47.25 -33.12
CA ASP A 586 -21.06 45.96 -33.40
C ASP A 586 -19.68 46.15 -34.03
N THR A 587 -18.76 45.26 -33.68
CA THR A 587 -17.36 45.34 -34.08
C THR A 587 -16.89 44.03 -34.74
N LEU A 588 -16.34 44.12 -35.96
CA LEU A 588 -15.70 43.00 -36.64
C LEU A 588 -14.19 43.23 -36.77
N ILE A 589 -13.42 42.30 -36.20
CA ILE A 589 -11.96 42.33 -36.16
C ILE A 589 -11.39 41.25 -37.07
N LEU A 590 -10.72 41.69 -38.14
CA LEU A 590 -10.11 40.85 -39.17
C LEU A 590 -8.63 40.59 -38.86
N ASN A 591 -8.34 39.64 -37.96
CA ASN A 591 -6.97 39.34 -37.54
C ASN A 591 -6.09 38.72 -38.64
N THR A 592 -6.70 38.14 -39.68
CA THR A 592 -5.97 37.60 -40.84
C THR A 592 -5.64 38.64 -41.92
N VAL A 593 -6.14 39.88 -41.79
CA VAL A 593 -5.85 40.99 -42.70
C VAL A 593 -4.91 41.98 -42.00
N ALA A 594 -3.64 42.03 -42.44
CA ALA A 594 -2.60 42.75 -41.70
C ALA A 594 -2.80 44.27 -41.64
N ASN A 595 -3.45 44.88 -42.63
CA ASN A 595 -3.78 46.31 -42.70
C ASN A 595 -4.75 46.59 -43.86
N LEU A 596 -5.30 47.82 -43.93
CA LEU A 596 -6.30 48.20 -44.95
C LEU A 596 -5.85 48.06 -46.40
N SER A 597 -4.54 48.17 -46.71
CA SER A 597 -4.06 48.03 -48.09
C SER A 597 -4.19 46.60 -48.64
N GLN A 598 -4.43 45.63 -47.75
CA GLN A 598 -4.61 44.23 -48.09
C GLN A 598 -6.07 43.78 -48.04
N LEU A 599 -7.00 44.66 -47.61
CA LEU A 599 -8.42 44.38 -47.54
C LEU A 599 -9.09 44.64 -48.89
N ASN A 600 -9.70 43.61 -49.46
CA ASN A 600 -10.62 43.71 -50.59
C ASN A 600 -12.05 43.47 -50.12
N VAL A 601 -12.98 44.25 -50.68
CA VAL A 601 -14.42 44.05 -50.47
C VAL A 601 -15.09 43.77 -51.82
N THR A 602 -15.71 42.61 -51.95
CA THR A 602 -16.43 42.19 -53.16
C THR A 602 -17.91 42.02 -52.84
N ARG A 603 -18.79 42.58 -53.68
CA ARG A 603 -20.24 42.34 -53.59
C ARG A 603 -20.65 41.21 -54.52
N ILE A 604 -21.42 40.25 -54.00
CA ILE A 604 -22.05 39.19 -54.80
C ILE A 604 -23.50 39.06 -54.36
N GLY A 605 -24.44 39.44 -55.22
CA GLY A 605 -25.86 39.52 -54.84
C GLY A 605 -26.09 40.58 -53.76
N ASP A 606 -26.71 40.17 -52.66
CA ASP A 606 -27.00 41.03 -51.50
C ASP A 606 -25.96 40.91 -50.39
N ASP A 607 -24.91 40.09 -50.58
CA ASP A 607 -23.87 39.85 -49.58
C ASP A 607 -22.61 40.68 -49.85
N ALA A 608 -21.88 41.02 -48.78
CA ALA A 608 -20.54 41.61 -48.85
C ALA A 608 -19.48 40.57 -48.45
N TYR A 609 -18.40 40.49 -49.22
CA TYR A 609 -17.28 39.59 -48.94
C TYR A 609 -16.02 40.40 -48.65
N LEU A 610 -15.44 40.24 -47.46
CA LEU A 610 -14.22 40.88 -47.01
C LEU A 610 -13.09 39.86 -47.01
N HIS A 611 -12.06 40.09 -47.82
CA HIS A 611 -11.02 39.10 -48.03
C HIS A 611 -9.67 39.73 -48.34
N GLY A 612 -8.59 38.95 -48.24
CA GLY A 612 -7.26 39.41 -48.59
C GLY A 612 -7.11 39.66 -50.10
N ALA A 613 -6.29 40.64 -50.48
CA ALA A 613 -6.00 40.99 -51.86
C ALA A 613 -5.39 39.85 -52.71
N ASN A 614 -4.85 38.81 -52.07
CA ASN A 614 -4.18 37.67 -52.69
C ASN A 614 -4.98 36.36 -52.61
N ASP A 615 -6.30 36.40 -52.38
CA ASP A 615 -7.14 35.18 -52.24
C ASP A 615 -7.16 34.28 -53.50
N GLY A 616 -6.79 34.81 -54.68
CA GLY A 616 -6.53 34.00 -55.88
C GLY A 616 -7.76 33.36 -56.54
N SER A 617 -8.94 33.53 -55.94
CA SER A 617 -10.24 33.02 -56.41
C SER A 617 -10.88 33.91 -57.48
N VAL A 618 -11.81 33.36 -58.26
CA VAL A 618 -12.66 34.09 -59.21
C VAL A 618 -14.11 33.87 -58.82
N GLY A 619 -14.78 34.91 -58.30
CA GLY A 619 -16.15 34.81 -57.80
C GLY A 619 -16.21 34.90 -56.29
N ILE A 620 -16.81 33.90 -55.64
CA ILE A 620 -16.86 33.81 -54.17
C ILE A 620 -15.43 33.55 -53.65
N PRO A 621 -14.92 34.35 -52.71
CA PRO A 621 -13.62 34.12 -52.07
C PRO A 621 -13.52 32.77 -51.38
N ASP A 622 -12.34 32.16 -51.39
CA ASP A 622 -12.07 30.92 -50.65
C ASP A 622 -11.75 31.20 -49.16
N SER A 623 -11.32 32.44 -48.86
CA SER A 623 -10.98 32.93 -47.53
C SER A 623 -11.63 34.29 -47.21
N GLY A 624 -11.82 34.57 -45.92
CA GLY A 624 -12.30 35.86 -45.43
C GLY A 624 -13.65 35.79 -44.73
N VAL A 625 -14.44 36.85 -44.83
CA VAL A 625 -15.75 37.00 -44.17
C VAL A 625 -16.82 37.30 -45.20
N LYS A 626 -17.88 36.50 -45.21
CA LYS A 626 -19.15 36.82 -45.85
C LYS A 626 -20.06 37.49 -44.83
N LEU A 627 -20.35 38.78 -45.01
CA LEU A 627 -21.44 39.47 -44.33
C LEU A 627 -22.73 39.21 -45.11
N GLN A 628 -23.57 38.34 -44.56
CA GLN A 628 -24.78 37.87 -45.21
C GLN A 628 -25.89 38.94 -45.18
N GLY A 629 -26.48 39.23 -46.33
CA GLY A 629 -27.59 40.19 -46.43
C GLY A 629 -27.19 41.66 -46.29
N TRP A 630 -25.90 42.01 -46.26
CA TRP A 630 -25.39 43.38 -46.03
C TRP A 630 -26.02 44.46 -46.93
N TYR A 631 -26.35 44.12 -48.18
CA TYR A 631 -26.97 45.01 -49.17
C TYR A 631 -28.45 44.69 -49.43
N ALA A 632 -29.08 43.81 -48.65
CA ALA A 632 -30.47 43.42 -48.86
C ALA A 632 -31.41 44.61 -48.56
N GLU A 633 -32.08 45.12 -49.60
CA GLU A 633 -33.06 46.20 -49.46
C GLU A 633 -34.44 45.63 -49.10
N SER A 634 -34.64 45.19 -47.85
CA SER A 634 -35.99 44.86 -47.35
C SER A 634 -36.63 46.10 -46.71
N ALA A 635 -37.79 46.51 -47.23
CA ALA A 635 -38.55 47.67 -46.73
C ALA A 635 -39.08 47.53 -45.28
N VAL A 636 -38.91 46.35 -44.67
CA VAL A 636 -39.24 46.07 -43.26
C VAL A 636 -38.00 46.20 -42.35
N TYR A 637 -36.78 46.15 -42.93
CA TYR A 637 -35.50 46.09 -42.22
C TYR A 637 -34.48 47.13 -42.72
N ALA A 638 -34.92 48.26 -43.26
CA ALA A 638 -34.01 49.33 -43.67
C ALA A 638 -33.34 50.01 -42.44
N GLY A 639 -32.05 49.73 -42.22
CA GLY A 639 -31.26 50.23 -41.08
C GLY A 639 -30.97 49.19 -39.99
N TYR A 640 -31.38 47.94 -40.20
CA TYR A 640 -31.12 46.78 -39.37
C TYR A 640 -29.96 45.99 -40.00
N ASN A 641 -29.21 45.20 -39.22
CA ASN A 641 -28.28 44.18 -39.74
C ASN A 641 -26.98 44.73 -40.37
N LYS A 642 -26.22 45.56 -39.63
CA LYS A 642 -24.91 46.03 -40.09
C LYS A 642 -23.93 46.21 -38.94
N ILE A 643 -22.81 45.52 -39.04
CA ILE A 643 -21.64 45.77 -38.20
C ILE A 643 -21.07 47.19 -38.42
N GLU A 644 -21.08 48.04 -37.40
CA GLU A 644 -20.64 49.45 -37.51
C GLU A 644 -19.13 49.63 -37.60
N HIS A 645 -18.35 48.85 -36.85
CA HIS A 645 -16.91 49.04 -36.74
C HIS A 645 -16.17 47.87 -37.36
N LEU A 646 -15.46 48.10 -38.47
CA LEU A 646 -14.52 47.12 -39.00
C LEU A 646 -13.09 47.49 -38.64
N GLN A 647 -12.32 46.53 -38.11
CA GLN A 647 -10.93 46.74 -37.72
C GLN A 647 -10.00 45.68 -38.34
N THR A 648 -8.86 46.09 -38.90
CA THR A 648 -7.78 45.17 -39.33
C THR A 648 -6.83 44.83 -38.19
N ALA A 649 -5.98 43.82 -38.36
CA ALA A 649 -5.07 43.32 -37.32
C ALA A 649 -4.13 44.40 -36.71
N ASP A 650 -3.80 45.46 -37.45
CA ASP A 650 -2.99 46.59 -36.98
C ASP A 650 -3.78 47.72 -36.31
N GLY A 651 -5.09 47.54 -36.14
CA GLY A 651 -5.98 48.50 -35.49
C GLY A 651 -6.54 49.60 -36.38
N GLN A 652 -6.35 49.52 -37.70
CA GLN A 652 -6.97 50.49 -38.62
C GLN A 652 -8.48 50.22 -38.75
N ILE A 653 -9.29 51.27 -38.64
CA ILE A 653 -10.76 51.21 -38.75
C ILE A 653 -11.18 51.47 -40.20
N TYR A 654 -12.21 50.76 -40.66
CA TYR A 654 -12.79 50.88 -42.00
C TYR A 654 -14.31 50.91 -41.97
N ASP A 655 -14.90 51.97 -42.51
CA ASP A 655 -16.35 52.05 -42.66
C ASP A 655 -16.76 51.39 -43.99
N LEU A 656 -17.55 50.32 -43.92
CA LEU A 656 -18.10 49.70 -45.13
C LEU A 656 -19.11 50.66 -45.82
N PRO A 657 -19.04 50.83 -47.15
CA PRO A 657 -19.94 51.72 -47.85
C PRO A 657 -21.41 51.33 -47.64
N ALA A 658 -22.22 52.26 -47.11
CA ALA A 658 -23.62 52.01 -46.78
C ALA A 658 -24.54 51.81 -48.02
N THR A 659 -24.11 52.24 -49.21
CA THR A 659 -24.92 52.21 -50.45
C THR A 659 -24.11 51.83 -51.71
N ILE A 660 -24.86 51.44 -52.74
CA ILE A 660 -24.42 50.95 -54.07
C ILE A 660 -23.39 51.87 -54.77
N ASP A 661 -23.40 53.18 -54.50
CA ASP A 661 -22.58 54.17 -55.22
C ASP A 661 -21.12 54.26 -54.74
N GLY A 662 -20.76 53.67 -53.59
CA GLY A 662 -19.40 53.72 -53.04
C GLY A 662 -18.37 52.92 -53.84
N PHE A 663 -18.79 51.82 -54.47
CA PHE A 663 -17.91 50.94 -55.27
C PHE A 663 -17.67 51.45 -56.70
N ALA A 664 -18.44 52.43 -57.16
CA ALA A 664 -18.26 53.03 -58.49
C ALA A 664 -17.02 53.96 -58.59
N MET A 665 -16.30 54.19 -57.50
CA MET A 665 -15.12 55.08 -57.47
C MET A 665 -13.75 54.37 -57.52
N PHE A 666 -13.69 53.04 -57.46
CA PHE A 666 -12.45 52.27 -57.63
C PHE A 666 -12.63 51.22 -58.71
N GLY A 667 -12.51 51.68 -59.96
CA GLY A 667 -12.33 50.83 -61.14
C GLY A 667 -10.86 50.57 -61.43
#